data_AF-A0A421AV32-F1
#
_entry.id   AF-A0A421AV32-F1
#
_cell.length_a   1.000
_cell.length_b   1.000
_cell.length_c   1.000
_cell.angle_alpha   90.00
_cell.angle_beta   90.00
_cell.angle_gamma   90.00
#
_symmetry.space_group_name_H-M   'P 1'
#
loop_
_entity.id
_entity.type
_entity.pdbx_description
1 polymer ?
#
loop_
_entity_poly.entity_id
_entity_poly.type
_entity_poly.pdbx_seq_one_letter_code
_entity_poly.pdbx_strand_id
1 'polypeptide(L)'
;MRTLHRFRVPLAVAAALAAVTGIVFVGSDGNYPASGVAMRPGTIWLASSKAGQLTLLDGGAAQIAAHVPVSAKGSDLRATQHGQTGYAVDRGTGTVTRIDGATLAVSKPVAVLPEASSGLSAIASSGSVYVVDETSGLLADADPRTLQGRGRPEPLSSTTDNTVLAADGTLWIGDKSRGEVSWFSTGHLRKRRQAGSTDKSSLTVSGGVPVLVDPVRRTAERLDSTTGETDAEVALDLRLEDTVVAGRSSSTDRLLLSLGTRGLLLVCSFATASCTPVPLGAPGADLGPAVGVGDRAFVPDYTTGKVWVVDLSGARIVKSQDLFPGGVHFELLERDGIVFYNDRDSERAGVVDWDGGIREVSKYDPVRPDSGPPLIAQPGDLPTKPNSADPPRHDPERPPDAKGPEVEQPGGESDPRPPTGIGLPPLVRDPTVSITVRPRDRAVVGEALEFEARVDGVDAIATAQWTFGDGEVARGVAVRHAWSRPATFQVTLAATLVSGRVPPAVSMTVPVDPPRQPPRIVRLAVRAAAPQVGDPVTFSAEVSGAQPTGWAWQVSGPTGTETSATSAQFRHTFRTPGQYTAALVVAAGAEQDRATTEFTVVPDPVCGTTVQVSVTVRTDLECGTPEGLIVAGNDIVLDLGGHTISGERTAQPNTAIKADGPVRNLTIRNGAVVNVALLLDLGDGGEASLNNVSLSAPTGTRLVNGRSTRLTFTDSQVGGTDARCGYCVFTRTSISFNEFHCDGPNSAMIIENGDVPVHATAFGAGCDSTVVKNSRKVFTFYIGGNHLEITHSVVDGATIESHDYQIVNSEFFAAGAGLAAIHLTSGDGVIAHNTIHDGNGCGIYAQVDPGERVDIVIDDNDIIMNGAGSCQDGIRIDAQQPTGVVIRDNRLTNNDGYGVNAMPGTVVDGGGNVSRGNPLGCRGVVCS
;
A
#
# COMPACT_ATOMS: atom_id res chain seq x y z
N MET A 1 62.55 -28.49 -55.49
CA MET A 1 61.77 -27.44 -56.18
C MET A 1 60.28 -27.64 -55.85
N ARG A 2 59.63 -26.58 -55.34
CA ARG A 2 58.19 -26.18 -55.22
C ARG A 2 57.08 -27.17 -55.69
N THR A 3 55.85 -27.32 -55.15
CA THR A 3 54.96 -26.55 -54.23
C THR A 3 53.59 -27.28 -54.02
N LEU A 4 52.94 -27.06 -52.84
CA LEU A 4 51.47 -26.84 -52.53
C LEU A 4 50.39 -27.90 -52.95
N HIS A 5 49.27 -28.20 -52.25
CA HIS A 5 48.55 -27.66 -51.07
C HIS A 5 47.45 -28.63 -50.51
N ARG A 6 47.30 -28.66 -49.17
CA ARG A 6 46.11 -28.73 -48.24
C ARG A 6 44.89 -29.68 -48.46
N PHE A 7 44.61 -30.66 -47.57
CA PHE A 7 43.88 -30.68 -46.24
C PHE A 7 42.33 -30.58 -46.37
N ARG A 8 41.42 -31.24 -45.63
CA ARG A 8 41.33 -32.39 -44.68
C ARG A 8 39.80 -32.67 -44.46
N VAL A 9 39.44 -33.87 -44.03
CA VAL A 9 38.12 -34.36 -43.54
C VAL A 9 38.42 -35.23 -42.26
N PRO A 10 37.52 -35.96 -41.54
CA PRO A 10 36.08 -35.86 -41.14
C PRO A 10 35.75 -36.22 -39.65
N LEU A 11 34.42 -36.21 -39.32
CA LEU A 11 33.57 -37.14 -38.51
C LEU A 11 33.78 -37.46 -36.99
N ALA A 12 32.72 -37.13 -36.22
CA ALA A 12 31.73 -37.99 -35.52
C ALA A 12 31.94 -38.67 -34.13
N VAL A 13 30.78 -38.75 -33.43
CA VAL A 13 30.26 -39.76 -32.46
C VAL A 13 30.26 -39.44 -30.95
N ALA A 14 29.12 -39.83 -30.33
CA ALA A 14 28.54 -39.63 -29.00
C ALA A 14 29.26 -40.21 -27.77
N ALA A 15 28.91 -39.72 -26.57
CA ALA A 15 28.35 -40.48 -25.44
C ALA A 15 28.35 -39.65 -24.13
N ALA A 16 27.30 -39.82 -23.32
CA ALA A 16 27.19 -39.37 -21.93
C ALA A 16 28.01 -40.25 -20.98
N LEU A 17 28.59 -39.70 -19.91
CA LEU A 17 28.65 -40.32 -18.57
C LEU A 17 29.13 -39.33 -17.49
N ALA A 18 28.65 -39.60 -16.27
CA ALA A 18 28.73 -38.81 -15.05
C ALA A 18 30.14 -38.56 -14.45
N ALA A 19 30.25 -37.48 -13.69
CA ALA A 19 31.19 -37.36 -12.58
C ALA A 19 30.49 -36.75 -11.36
N VAL A 20 30.02 -37.63 -10.48
CA VAL A 20 29.79 -37.35 -9.07
C VAL A 20 31.16 -37.43 -8.40
N THR A 21 31.65 -36.32 -7.87
CA THR A 21 32.78 -36.32 -6.91
C THR A 21 32.30 -35.69 -5.62
N GLY A 22 32.24 -36.52 -4.57
CA GLY A 22 31.89 -36.12 -3.22
C GLY A 22 32.95 -35.21 -2.61
N ILE A 23 32.48 -34.16 -1.93
CA ILE A 23 33.29 -33.37 -1.01
C ILE A 23 33.16 -34.02 0.37
N VAL A 24 34.30 -34.46 0.89
CA VAL A 24 34.50 -34.88 2.27
C VAL A 24 34.31 -33.66 3.17
N PHE A 25 33.30 -33.71 4.05
CA PHE A 25 33.21 -32.78 5.18
C PHE A 25 34.29 -33.15 6.21
N VAL A 26 35.37 -32.36 6.24
CA VAL A 26 36.21 -32.24 7.44
C VAL A 26 35.69 -31.04 8.21
N GLY A 27 35.13 -31.30 9.39
CA GLY A 27 34.65 -30.27 10.30
C GLY A 27 35.81 -29.56 11.00
N SER A 28 35.70 -28.23 11.08
CA SER A 28 36.27 -27.43 12.15
C SER A 28 35.49 -26.10 12.24
N ASP A 29 34.66 -26.02 13.27
CA ASP A 29 34.28 -24.86 14.08
C ASP A 29 33.78 -23.56 13.41
N GLY A 30 32.47 -23.36 13.52
CA GLY A 30 31.95 -22.24 14.31
C GLY A 30 31.86 -20.87 13.64
N ASN A 31 30.95 -20.71 12.68
CA ASN A 31 30.06 -19.54 12.58
C ASN A 31 29.07 -19.78 11.44
N TYR A 32 27.82 -20.10 11.79
CA TYR A 32 26.73 -19.98 10.83
C TYR A 32 26.54 -18.49 10.55
N PRO A 33 26.64 -18.00 9.29
CA PRO A 33 26.13 -16.69 8.98
C PRO A 33 24.63 -16.72 9.26
N ALA A 34 24.18 -15.83 10.15
CA ALA A 34 22.76 -15.58 10.34
C ALA A 34 22.16 -15.31 8.96
N SER A 35 21.15 -16.08 8.57
CA SER A 35 20.38 -15.88 7.35
C SER A 35 19.72 -14.52 7.44
N GLY A 36 20.40 -13.48 6.94
CA GLY A 36 19.89 -12.12 6.95
C GLY A 36 18.61 -12.05 6.13
N VAL A 37 17.61 -11.37 6.65
CA VAL A 37 16.40 -11.05 5.88
C VAL A 37 16.85 -10.07 4.80
N ALA A 38 17.00 -10.55 3.57
CA ALA A 38 17.29 -9.68 2.42
C ALA A 38 16.03 -8.86 2.13
N MET A 39 16.02 -7.62 2.62
CA MET A 39 14.92 -6.69 2.45
C MET A 39 14.87 -6.15 1.01
N ARG A 40 13.68 -6.24 0.41
CA ARG A 40 13.34 -5.78 -0.94
C ARG A 40 12.99 -4.28 -0.93
N PRO A 41 13.11 -3.54 -2.05
CA PRO A 41 12.49 -2.22 -2.15
C PRO A 41 11.01 -2.28 -1.77
N GLY A 42 10.50 -1.32 -0.99
CA GLY A 42 9.10 -1.29 -0.58
C GLY A 42 8.75 -2.01 0.73
N THR A 43 9.68 -2.11 1.68
CA THR A 43 9.41 -2.63 3.04
C THR A 43 9.27 -1.51 4.08
N ILE A 44 8.37 -1.66 5.06
CA ILE A 44 8.11 -0.67 6.10
C ILE A 44 7.97 -1.26 7.52
N TRP A 45 8.46 -0.54 8.53
CA TRP A 45 8.23 -0.81 9.94
C TRP A 45 6.96 -0.12 10.44
N LEU A 46 6.00 -0.91 10.92
CA LEU A 46 4.72 -0.45 11.45
C LEU A 46 4.67 -0.63 12.97
N ALA A 47 4.27 0.41 13.69
CA ALA A 47 4.11 0.34 15.14
C ALA A 47 2.78 -0.29 15.55
N SER A 48 2.82 -1.09 16.62
CA SER A 48 1.66 -1.53 17.39
C SER A 48 1.85 -1.17 18.86
N SER A 49 1.14 -0.14 19.30
CA SER A 49 1.11 0.29 20.71
C SER A 49 0.50 -0.82 21.58
N LYS A 50 -0.59 -1.44 21.11
CA LYS A 50 -1.29 -2.51 21.84
C LYS A 50 -0.42 -3.74 22.08
N ALA A 51 0.42 -4.12 21.11
CA ALA A 51 1.34 -5.25 21.24
C ALA A 51 2.71 -4.89 21.83
N GLY A 52 3.12 -3.61 21.79
CA GLY A 52 4.47 -3.17 22.18
C GLY A 52 5.55 -3.63 21.18
N GLN A 53 5.21 -3.66 19.89
CA GLN A 53 6.04 -4.27 18.83
C GLN A 53 6.14 -3.35 17.60
N LEU A 54 7.25 -3.48 16.86
CA LEU A 54 7.30 -3.07 15.45
C LEU A 54 7.16 -4.29 14.54
N THR A 55 6.33 -4.17 13.52
CA THR A 55 6.12 -5.19 12.49
C THR A 55 6.71 -4.72 11.18
N LEU A 56 7.59 -5.53 10.59
CA LEU A 56 8.15 -5.30 9.27
C LEU A 56 7.25 -5.91 8.20
N LEU A 57 6.74 -5.07 7.32
CA LEU A 57 5.83 -5.43 6.23
C LEU A 57 6.53 -5.28 4.88
N ASP A 58 6.52 -6.34 4.06
CA ASP A 58 6.86 -6.29 2.64
C ASP A 58 5.64 -5.78 1.85
N GLY A 59 5.75 -4.60 1.27
CA GLY A 59 4.68 -3.97 0.50
C GLY A 59 4.44 -4.60 -0.87
N GLY A 60 5.48 -5.20 -1.48
CA GLY A 60 5.34 -5.91 -2.74
C GLY A 60 4.46 -7.16 -2.57
N ALA A 61 4.70 -7.93 -1.52
CA ALA A 61 3.93 -9.14 -1.22
C ALA A 61 2.68 -8.91 -0.35
N ALA A 62 2.57 -7.76 0.34
CA ALA A 62 1.64 -7.55 1.45
C ALA A 62 1.75 -8.65 2.51
N GLN A 63 2.98 -8.96 2.91
CA GLN A 63 3.29 -10.03 3.85
C GLN A 63 4.21 -9.55 4.96
N ILE A 64 4.00 -10.09 6.17
CA ILE A 64 4.84 -9.77 7.32
C ILE A 64 6.16 -10.51 7.19
N ALA A 65 7.25 -9.75 7.15
CA ALA A 65 8.59 -10.27 7.11
C ALA A 65 9.16 -10.49 8.52
N ALA A 66 8.79 -9.64 9.49
CA ALA A 66 9.19 -9.78 10.89
C ALA A 66 8.23 -9.08 11.84
N HIS A 67 8.23 -9.49 13.11
CA HIS A 67 7.66 -8.72 14.21
C HIS A 67 8.65 -8.73 15.38
N VAL A 68 8.89 -7.58 15.97
CA VAL A 68 9.97 -7.36 16.92
C VAL A 68 9.41 -6.66 18.16
N PRO A 69 9.41 -7.32 19.34
CA PRO A 69 9.08 -6.68 20.60
C PRO A 69 10.11 -5.60 20.96
N VAL A 70 9.62 -4.40 21.26
CA VAL A 70 10.45 -3.21 21.51
C VAL A 70 10.05 -2.44 22.76
N SER A 71 8.81 -2.59 23.21
CA SER A 71 8.29 -1.93 24.42
C SER A 71 7.33 -2.82 25.20
N ALA A 72 6.87 -2.34 26.34
CA ALA A 72 5.73 -2.92 27.02
C ALA A 72 4.44 -2.78 26.17
N LYS A 73 3.50 -3.71 26.35
CA LYS A 73 2.17 -3.63 25.74
C LYS A 73 1.42 -2.41 26.24
N GLY A 74 0.78 -1.69 25.34
CA GLY A 74 0.05 -0.46 25.63
C GLY A 74 0.93 0.79 25.74
N SER A 75 2.24 0.71 25.46
CA SER A 75 3.11 1.89 25.33
C SER A 75 2.64 2.78 24.16
N ASP A 76 2.79 4.10 24.28
CA ASP A 76 2.62 5.03 23.16
C ASP A 76 3.83 4.92 22.23
N LEU A 77 3.69 4.07 21.21
CA LEU A 77 4.77 3.65 20.32
C LEU A 77 4.62 4.26 18.93
N ARG A 78 5.72 4.81 18.39
CA ARG A 78 5.83 5.23 16.99
C ARG A 78 6.99 4.54 16.30
N ALA A 79 6.91 4.46 14.98
CA ALA A 79 7.99 3.96 14.13
C ALA A 79 8.56 5.08 13.27
N THR A 80 9.88 5.11 13.13
CA THR A 80 10.58 5.86 12.08
C THR A 80 11.65 4.95 11.48
N GLN A 81 12.04 5.20 10.23
CA GLN A 81 13.01 4.33 9.56
C GLN A 81 13.87 5.11 8.57
N HIS A 82 15.09 4.60 8.36
CA HIS A 82 15.93 5.01 7.25
C HIS A 82 16.61 3.79 6.63
N GLY A 83 16.53 3.67 5.31
CA GLY A 83 16.92 2.45 4.61
C GLY A 83 16.16 1.25 5.18
N GLN A 84 16.90 0.22 5.58
CA GLN A 84 16.32 -0.97 6.21
C GLN A 84 16.19 -0.86 7.75
N THR A 85 16.86 0.12 8.37
CA THR A 85 16.91 0.24 9.85
C THR A 85 15.63 0.88 10.36
N GLY A 86 14.96 0.21 11.30
CA GLY A 86 13.80 0.72 12.02
C GLY A 86 14.20 1.31 13.37
N TYR A 87 13.42 2.28 13.84
CA TYR A 87 13.57 2.89 15.15
C TYR A 87 12.20 2.96 15.82
N ALA A 88 12.08 2.36 16.99
CA ALA A 88 10.91 2.44 17.83
C ALA A 88 11.06 3.63 18.78
N VAL A 89 10.08 4.52 18.79
CA VAL A 89 10.03 5.71 19.65
C VAL A 89 8.94 5.47 20.70
N ASP A 90 9.35 5.22 21.94
CA ASP A 90 8.45 5.01 23.06
C ASP A 90 8.28 6.33 23.84
N ARG A 91 7.12 6.96 23.66
CA ARG A 91 6.76 8.25 24.28
C ARG A 91 6.33 8.09 25.75
N GLY A 92 6.03 6.86 26.19
CA GLY A 92 5.75 6.57 27.60
C GLY A 92 7.01 6.54 28.45
N THR A 93 8.11 6.03 27.88
CA THR A 93 9.41 5.93 28.56
C THR A 93 10.42 7.00 28.16
N GLY A 94 10.17 7.75 27.09
CA GLY A 94 11.11 8.76 26.60
C GLY A 94 12.34 8.17 25.90
N THR A 95 12.20 6.98 25.29
CA THR A 95 13.33 6.24 24.74
C THR A 95 13.19 5.94 23.25
N VAL A 96 14.33 5.82 22.58
CA VAL A 96 14.43 5.34 21.19
C VAL A 96 15.16 4.01 21.20
N THR A 97 14.63 3.03 20.48
CA THR A 97 15.21 1.69 20.32
C THR A 97 15.48 1.42 18.85
N ARG A 98 16.71 1.05 18.49
CA ARG A 98 17.09 0.71 17.11
C ARG A 98 16.82 -0.77 16.84
N ILE A 99 16.30 -1.06 15.65
CA ILE A 99 16.18 -2.41 15.09
C ILE A 99 16.94 -2.45 13.77
N ASP A 100 17.94 -3.33 13.71
CA ASP A 100 18.70 -3.57 12.49
C ASP A 100 17.86 -4.29 11.44
N GLY A 101 17.70 -3.72 10.26
CA GLY A 101 16.80 -4.26 9.23
C GLY A 101 17.22 -5.61 8.64
N ALA A 102 18.52 -5.90 8.59
CA ALA A 102 19.05 -7.11 7.99
C ALA A 102 19.09 -8.27 9.00
N THR A 103 19.44 -7.97 10.25
CA THR A 103 19.65 -8.97 11.32
C THR A 103 18.50 -9.06 12.32
N LEU A 104 17.58 -8.09 12.30
CA LEU A 104 16.51 -7.89 13.30
C LEU A 104 17.05 -7.66 14.73
N ALA A 105 18.34 -7.34 14.87
CA ALA A 105 18.96 -7.11 16.17
C ALA A 105 18.42 -5.83 16.82
N VAL A 106 17.98 -5.94 18.07
CA VAL A 106 17.39 -4.85 18.86
C VAL A 106 18.44 -4.24 19.80
N SER A 107 18.58 -2.92 19.80
CA SER A 107 19.45 -2.21 20.74
C SER A 107 18.81 -2.15 22.14
N LYS A 108 19.59 -1.74 23.14
CA LYS A 108 18.98 -1.25 24.39
C LYS A 108 18.20 0.04 24.11
N PRO A 109 17.08 0.30 24.80
CA PRO A 109 16.41 1.59 24.73
C PRO A 109 17.33 2.71 25.21
N VAL A 110 17.40 3.81 24.46
CA VAL A 110 18.26 4.96 24.77
C VAL A 110 17.40 6.20 24.98
N ALA A 111 17.53 6.83 26.14
CA ALA A 111 16.99 8.15 26.42
C ALA A 111 17.95 9.21 25.85
N VAL A 112 17.80 9.52 24.56
CA VAL A 112 18.65 10.53 23.87
C VAL A 112 18.48 11.91 24.50
N LEU A 113 17.24 12.25 24.89
CA LEU A 113 16.89 13.43 25.69
C LEU A 113 16.42 12.96 27.08
N PRO A 114 17.25 13.07 28.15
CA PRO A 114 17.02 12.41 29.45
C PRO A 114 15.78 12.82 30.27
N GLU A 115 14.95 13.74 29.78
CA GLU A 115 13.72 14.21 30.46
C GLU A 115 12.50 14.22 29.53
N ALA A 116 12.69 13.81 28.26
CA ALA A 116 11.61 13.74 27.30
C ALA A 116 10.65 12.61 27.68
N SER A 117 9.35 12.82 27.46
CA SER A 117 8.33 11.80 27.69
C SER A 117 7.29 11.85 26.57
N SER A 118 6.06 12.28 26.87
CA SER A 118 4.97 12.32 25.90
C SER A 118 5.25 13.25 24.72
N GLY A 119 6.16 14.21 24.83
CA GLY A 119 6.59 15.07 23.72
C GLY A 119 7.59 14.44 22.74
N LEU A 120 8.04 13.19 22.94
CA LEU A 120 9.14 12.63 22.15
C LEU A 120 8.74 12.32 20.70
N SER A 121 9.54 12.81 19.76
CA SER A 121 9.49 12.49 18.34
C SER A 121 10.89 12.17 17.81
N ALA A 122 10.98 11.30 16.80
CA ALA A 122 12.25 11.01 16.14
C ALA A 122 12.10 10.86 14.63
N ILE A 123 13.07 11.38 13.91
CA ILE A 123 13.14 11.37 12.44
C ILE A 123 14.50 10.84 12.02
N ALA A 124 14.52 9.72 11.30
CA ALA A 124 15.75 9.09 10.83
C ALA A 124 16.14 9.57 9.42
N SER A 125 17.44 9.80 9.22
CA SER A 125 18.08 10.09 7.94
C SER A 125 19.31 9.18 7.75
N SER A 126 20.01 9.31 6.63
CA SER A 126 21.21 8.51 6.33
C SER A 126 22.36 8.79 7.29
N GLY A 127 22.47 10.03 7.75
CA GLY A 127 23.55 10.49 8.62
C GLY A 127 23.19 10.58 10.10
N SER A 128 21.90 10.75 10.43
CA SER A 128 21.46 11.17 11.76
C SER A 128 20.08 10.61 12.15
N VAL A 129 19.85 10.48 13.46
CA VAL A 129 18.50 10.33 14.03
C VAL A 129 18.23 11.58 14.85
N TYR A 130 17.38 12.45 14.33
CA TYR A 130 16.99 13.66 15.03
C TYR A 130 15.92 13.32 16.06
N VAL A 131 16.18 13.64 17.31
CA VAL A 131 15.27 13.42 18.43
C VAL A 131 14.80 14.77 18.96
N VAL A 132 13.49 14.98 18.97
CA VAL A 132 12.88 16.24 19.40
C VAL A 132 11.96 15.95 20.58
N ASP A 133 12.10 16.73 21.64
CA ASP A 133 11.08 16.82 22.68
C ASP A 133 10.20 18.04 22.39
N GLU A 134 9.03 17.76 21.83
CA GLU A 134 8.00 18.72 21.43
C GLU A 134 7.49 19.54 22.63
N THR A 135 7.60 19.01 23.85
CA THR A 135 7.08 19.66 25.08
C THR A 135 8.12 20.56 25.76
N SER A 136 9.40 20.17 25.77
CA SER A 136 10.47 21.03 26.33
C SER A 136 11.11 21.93 25.28
N GLY A 137 10.91 21.66 23.99
CA GLY A 137 11.54 22.40 22.89
C GLY A 137 13.03 22.10 22.80
N LEU A 138 13.43 20.82 22.94
CA LEU A 138 14.83 20.39 22.82
C LEU A 138 15.02 19.53 21.58
N LEU A 139 16.12 19.77 20.86
CA LEU A 139 16.55 18.98 19.71
C LEU A 139 17.89 18.31 20.03
N ALA A 140 18.01 17.02 19.74
CA ALA A 140 19.28 16.30 19.74
C ALA A 140 19.51 15.61 18.39
N ASP A 141 20.75 15.68 17.91
CA ASP A 141 21.25 14.83 16.83
C ASP A 141 21.85 13.57 17.46
N ALA A 142 21.44 12.38 17.00
CA ALA A 142 21.98 11.11 17.49
C ALA A 142 22.57 10.27 16.36
N ASP A 143 23.61 9.51 16.69
CA ASP A 143 24.22 8.57 15.77
C ASP A 143 23.24 7.44 15.37
N PRO A 144 22.99 7.19 14.07
CA PRO A 144 22.01 6.20 13.64
C PRO A 144 22.29 4.76 14.05
N ARG A 145 23.53 4.41 14.39
CA ARG A 145 23.92 3.06 14.77
C ARG A 145 23.84 2.85 16.28
N THR A 146 24.29 3.84 17.05
CA THR A 146 24.44 3.72 18.50
C THR A 146 23.37 4.46 19.31
N LEU A 147 22.62 5.36 18.67
CA LEU A 147 21.70 6.32 19.29
C LEU A 147 22.37 7.24 20.32
N GLN A 148 23.71 7.34 20.32
CA GLN A 148 24.41 8.29 21.18
C GLN A 148 24.27 9.71 20.60
N GLY A 149 23.93 10.66 21.47
CA GLY A 149 23.84 12.07 21.08
C GLY A 149 25.17 12.63 20.59
N ARG A 150 25.14 13.33 19.47
CA ARG A 150 26.27 14.05 18.85
C ARG A 150 26.25 15.50 19.30
N GLY A 151 26.83 15.76 20.47
CA GLY A 151 26.90 17.10 21.06
C GLY A 151 25.84 17.34 22.13
N ARG A 152 25.68 18.62 22.51
CA ARG A 152 24.68 19.01 23.51
C ARG A 152 23.33 19.23 22.82
N PRO A 153 22.21 18.91 23.47
CA PRO A 153 20.89 19.28 22.94
C PRO A 153 20.78 20.79 22.68
N GLU A 154 20.21 21.13 21.53
CA GLU A 154 19.98 22.49 21.09
C GLU A 154 18.59 22.96 21.54
N PRO A 155 18.48 24.12 22.22
CA PRO A 155 17.19 24.69 22.59
C PRO A 155 16.51 25.29 21.37
N LEU A 156 15.27 24.86 21.13
CA LEU A 156 14.36 25.47 20.16
C LEU A 156 13.76 26.74 20.78
N SER A 157 13.27 27.64 19.91
CA SER A 157 12.64 28.88 20.38
C SER A 157 11.36 28.61 21.18
N SER A 158 10.66 27.50 20.94
CA SER A 158 9.41 27.08 21.60
C SER A 158 9.21 25.56 21.61
N THR A 159 8.09 25.14 22.20
CA THR A 159 7.45 23.86 21.93
C THR A 159 6.99 23.77 20.47
N THR A 160 7.37 22.72 19.76
CA THR A 160 7.00 22.49 18.36
C THR A 160 6.14 21.24 18.24
N ASP A 161 5.20 21.21 17.32
CA ASP A 161 4.41 20.03 16.95
C ASP A 161 4.50 19.75 15.43
N ASN A 162 5.44 20.40 14.73
CA ASN A 162 5.58 20.29 13.29
C ASN A 162 7.05 20.24 12.88
N THR A 163 7.51 19.02 12.57
CA THR A 163 8.86 18.74 12.11
C THR A 163 8.82 17.95 10.80
N VAL A 164 9.66 18.33 9.85
CA VAL A 164 9.74 17.67 8.53
C VAL A 164 11.19 17.52 8.09
N LEU A 165 11.48 16.45 7.34
CA LEU A 165 12.80 16.19 6.79
C LEU A 165 12.81 16.51 5.30
N ALA A 166 13.67 17.42 4.88
CA ALA A 166 13.92 17.68 3.46
C ALA A 166 14.75 16.54 2.84
N ALA A 167 14.72 16.40 1.52
CA ALA A 167 15.42 15.32 0.81
C ALA A 167 16.95 15.40 0.95
N ASP A 168 17.50 16.60 1.21
CA ASP A 168 18.92 16.83 1.49
C ASP A 168 19.33 16.41 2.92
N GLY A 169 18.39 15.89 3.72
CA GLY A 169 18.62 15.46 5.10
C GLY A 169 18.51 16.58 6.14
N THR A 170 18.18 17.81 5.73
CA THR A 170 17.96 18.93 6.66
C THR A 170 16.64 18.76 7.41
N LEU A 171 16.70 18.86 8.73
CA LEU A 171 15.50 18.87 9.59
C LEU A 171 14.93 20.29 9.67
N TRP A 172 13.66 20.43 9.33
CA TRP A 172 12.89 21.67 9.44
C TRP A 172 11.89 21.59 10.58
N ILE A 173 11.75 22.69 11.31
CA ILE A 173 11.00 22.78 12.57
C ILE A 173 10.16 24.06 12.54
N GLY A 174 8.85 23.90 12.72
CA GLY A 174 7.89 25.01 12.77
C GLY A 174 7.55 25.38 14.20
N ASP A 175 7.76 26.64 14.57
CA ASP A 175 7.27 27.23 15.81
C ASP A 175 5.98 28.01 15.51
N LYS A 176 4.84 27.34 15.71
CA LYS A 176 3.52 27.95 15.51
C LYS A 176 3.29 29.13 16.44
N SER A 177 3.71 29.04 17.69
CA SER A 177 3.45 30.09 18.70
C SER A 177 4.11 31.43 18.36
N ARG A 178 5.25 31.40 17.65
CA ARG A 178 6.00 32.61 17.26
C ARG A 178 6.01 32.89 15.76
N GLY A 179 5.44 32.00 14.94
CA GLY A 179 5.53 32.07 13.49
C GLY A 179 6.98 32.00 13.00
N GLU A 180 7.83 31.24 13.70
CA GLU A 180 9.25 31.06 13.36
C GLU A 180 9.44 29.71 12.67
N VAL A 181 10.35 29.65 11.70
CA VAL A 181 10.83 28.40 11.11
C VAL A 181 12.31 28.27 11.42
N SER A 182 12.70 27.11 11.95
CA SER A 182 14.09 26.75 12.21
C SER A 182 14.50 25.54 11.39
N TRP A 183 15.77 25.44 11.03
CA TRP A 183 16.29 24.26 10.35
C TRP A 183 17.66 23.88 10.88
N PHE A 184 17.88 22.58 11.01
CA PHE A 184 19.08 21.99 11.56
C PHE A 184 19.79 21.17 10.49
N SER A 185 21.01 21.56 10.18
CA SER A 185 21.88 20.88 9.22
C SER A 185 23.32 20.97 9.68
N THR A 186 24.11 19.91 9.51
CA THR A 186 25.55 19.87 9.84
C THR A 186 25.88 20.29 11.28
N GLY A 187 25.01 20.00 12.26
CA GLY A 187 25.24 20.33 13.67
C GLY A 187 24.88 21.77 14.05
N HIS A 188 24.28 22.55 13.15
CA HIS A 188 23.96 23.96 13.39
C HIS A 188 22.47 24.23 13.20
N LEU A 189 21.87 24.90 14.20
CA LEU A 189 20.50 25.39 14.13
C LEU A 189 20.46 26.81 13.56
N ARG A 190 19.69 27.00 12.48
CA ARG A 190 19.39 28.30 11.87
C ARG A 190 17.91 28.61 12.04
N LYS A 191 17.53 29.89 11.96
CA LYS A 191 16.13 30.33 12.16
C LYS A 191 15.75 31.57 11.38
N ARG A 192 14.50 31.60 10.91
CA ARG A 192 13.81 32.72 10.28
C ARG A 192 12.60 33.11 11.14
N ARG A 193 12.70 34.25 11.81
CA ARG A 193 11.60 34.82 12.61
C ARG A 193 10.52 35.39 11.70
N GLN A 194 9.26 35.38 12.17
CA GLN A 194 8.12 35.92 11.44
C GLN A 194 7.91 35.29 10.05
N ALA A 195 8.43 34.07 9.87
CA ALA A 195 8.29 33.29 8.66
C ALA A 195 6.82 33.07 8.30
N GLY A 196 5.97 32.77 9.28
CA GLY A 196 4.53 32.58 9.08
C GLY A 196 3.71 33.32 10.14
N SER A 197 2.39 33.24 10.02
CA SER A 197 1.44 33.73 11.01
C SER A 197 1.38 32.77 12.20
N THR A 198 1.20 33.32 13.40
CA THR A 198 1.16 32.52 14.63
C THR A 198 -0.04 31.56 14.63
N ASP A 199 0.14 30.41 15.27
CA ASP A 199 -0.87 29.39 15.62
C ASP A 199 -1.56 28.64 14.47
N LYS A 200 -1.45 29.10 13.22
CA LYS A 200 -2.08 28.44 12.06
C LYS A 200 -1.12 27.95 10.98
N SER A 201 0.14 28.40 10.99
CA SER A 201 1.11 27.98 9.98
C SER A 201 1.55 26.53 10.19
N SER A 202 1.88 25.83 9.10
CA SER A 202 2.38 24.46 9.13
C SER A 202 3.50 24.25 8.11
N LEU A 203 4.45 23.39 8.42
CA LEU A 203 5.46 22.91 7.48
C LEU A 203 5.04 21.58 6.86
N THR A 204 5.40 21.39 5.60
CA THR A 204 5.33 20.12 4.88
C THR A 204 6.48 20.01 3.89
N VAL A 205 6.52 18.94 3.11
CA VAL A 205 7.50 18.70 2.04
C VAL A 205 6.77 18.41 0.73
N SER A 206 7.21 19.10 -0.32
CA SER A 206 6.78 18.94 -1.73
C SER A 206 8.02 18.71 -2.58
N GLY A 207 8.10 17.55 -3.26
CA GLY A 207 9.25 17.19 -4.10
C GLY A 207 10.58 17.16 -3.34
N GLY A 208 10.55 16.86 -2.04
CA GLY A 208 11.74 16.88 -1.18
C GLY A 208 12.12 18.25 -0.62
N VAL A 209 11.42 19.32 -1.00
CA VAL A 209 11.70 20.70 -0.56
C VAL A 209 10.72 21.13 0.53
N PRO A 210 11.17 21.82 1.59
CA PRO A 210 10.29 22.34 2.65
C PRO A 210 9.33 23.40 2.13
N VAL A 211 8.08 23.33 2.57
CA VAL A 211 7.02 24.28 2.25
C VAL A 211 6.35 24.76 3.53
N LEU A 212 6.25 26.09 3.69
CA LEU A 212 5.48 26.75 4.73
C LEU A 212 4.09 27.10 4.21
N VAL A 213 3.07 26.48 4.79
CA VAL A 213 1.66 26.74 4.52
C VAL A 213 1.13 27.69 5.59
N ASP A 214 0.67 28.87 5.20
CA ASP A 214 0.10 29.88 6.09
C ASP A 214 -1.37 30.17 5.71
N PRO A 215 -2.34 29.57 6.42
CA PRO A 215 -3.76 29.80 6.19
C PRO A 215 -4.24 31.23 6.47
N VAL A 216 -3.51 32.00 7.30
CA VAL A 216 -3.88 33.39 7.63
C VAL A 216 -3.46 34.33 6.51
N ARG A 217 -2.23 34.16 6.00
CA ARG A 217 -1.75 34.88 4.81
C ARG A 217 -2.36 34.35 3.52
N ARG A 218 -2.92 33.13 3.56
CA ARG A 218 -3.46 32.40 2.42
C ARG A 218 -2.38 32.14 1.37
N THR A 219 -1.19 31.77 1.83
CA THR A 219 -0.03 31.50 0.99
C THR A 219 0.58 30.15 1.33
N ALA A 220 1.19 29.52 0.33
CA ALA A 220 2.18 28.49 0.52
C ALA A 220 3.50 28.97 -0.05
N GLU A 221 4.53 29.01 0.78
CA GLU A 221 5.88 29.45 0.44
C GLU A 221 6.79 28.23 0.41
N ARG A 222 7.39 27.94 -0.75
CA ARG A 222 8.48 26.97 -0.82
C ARG A 222 9.76 27.66 -0.36
N LEU A 223 10.53 26.95 0.48
CA LEU A 223 11.69 27.52 1.17
C LEU A 223 12.96 26.94 0.58
N ASP A 224 13.93 27.80 0.30
CA ASP A 224 15.29 27.39 -0.06
C ASP A 224 15.93 26.63 1.10
N SER A 225 16.45 25.43 0.83
CA SER A 225 16.89 24.52 1.89
C SER A 225 18.14 25.00 2.66
N THR A 226 18.89 25.95 2.10
CA THR A 226 20.13 26.48 2.70
C THR A 226 19.86 27.74 3.51
N THR A 227 19.13 28.68 2.92
CA THR A 227 18.91 30.04 3.43
C THR A 227 17.62 30.19 4.22
N GLY A 228 16.63 29.33 3.96
CA GLY A 228 15.27 29.46 4.49
C GLY A 228 14.48 30.63 3.93
N GLU A 229 15.01 31.32 2.92
CA GLU A 229 14.26 32.34 2.17
C GLU A 229 13.24 31.70 1.24
N THR A 230 12.22 32.45 0.87
CA THR A 230 11.15 31.97 -0.02
C THR A 230 11.65 31.96 -1.46
N ASP A 231 11.62 30.79 -2.11
CA ASP A 231 12.05 30.62 -3.51
C ASP A 231 10.87 30.71 -4.50
N ALA A 232 9.69 30.25 -4.07
CA ALA A 232 8.45 30.28 -4.83
C ALA A 232 7.24 30.41 -3.88
N GLU A 233 6.16 31.00 -4.37
CA GLU A 233 4.94 31.22 -3.58
C GLU A 233 3.69 30.87 -4.42
N VAL A 234 2.68 30.30 -3.76
CA VAL A 234 1.35 30.05 -4.34
C VAL A 234 0.29 30.66 -3.44
N ALA A 235 -0.63 31.43 -4.03
CA ALA A 235 -1.81 31.91 -3.34
C ALA A 235 -2.83 30.77 -3.15
N LEU A 236 -3.37 30.65 -1.95
CA LEU A 236 -4.31 29.60 -1.57
C LEU A 236 -5.73 30.19 -1.45
N ASP A 237 -6.72 29.56 -2.07
CA ASP A 237 -8.13 29.91 -1.86
C ASP A 237 -8.62 29.32 -0.54
N LEU A 238 -8.16 29.89 0.59
CA LEU A 238 -8.49 29.47 1.94
C LEU A 238 -9.43 30.45 2.63
N ARG A 239 -10.33 29.90 3.45
CA ARG A 239 -11.19 30.66 4.36
C ARG A 239 -10.63 30.60 5.78
N LEU A 240 -10.93 31.60 6.60
CA LEU A 240 -10.39 31.70 7.97
C LEU A 240 -10.83 30.54 8.87
N GLU A 241 -12.01 29.98 8.58
CA GLU A 241 -12.59 28.83 9.23
C GLU A 241 -12.08 27.49 8.71
N ASP A 242 -11.33 27.45 7.59
CA ASP A 242 -10.90 26.18 7.01
C ASP A 242 -9.94 25.43 7.94
N THR A 243 -10.26 24.15 8.19
CA THR A 243 -9.33 23.20 8.80
C THR A 243 -8.42 22.67 7.72
N VAL A 244 -7.17 23.15 7.69
CA VAL A 244 -6.16 22.80 6.69
C VAL A 244 -5.19 21.78 7.27
N VAL A 245 -5.09 20.62 6.63
CA VAL A 245 -4.10 19.59 6.95
C VAL A 245 -3.17 19.44 5.76
N ALA A 246 -1.88 19.76 5.95
CA ALA A 246 -0.89 19.62 4.91
C ALA A 246 -0.52 18.16 4.70
N GLY A 247 -0.67 17.69 3.46
CA GLY A 247 -0.18 16.40 3.01
C GLY A 247 1.29 16.43 2.63
N ARG A 248 1.87 15.27 2.32
CA ARG A 248 3.27 15.09 1.93
C ARG A 248 3.35 14.53 0.52
N SER A 249 4.28 15.04 -0.27
CA SER A 249 4.60 14.51 -1.60
C SER A 249 6.12 14.41 -1.75
N SER A 250 6.65 13.19 -1.72
CA SER A 250 8.10 12.94 -1.69
C SER A 250 8.75 12.94 -3.08
N SER A 251 8.01 12.53 -4.12
CA SER A 251 8.52 12.31 -5.48
C SER A 251 8.09 13.35 -6.51
N THR A 252 7.11 14.20 -6.20
CA THR A 252 6.57 15.20 -7.13
C THR A 252 6.48 16.58 -6.49
N ASP A 253 6.80 17.62 -7.26
CA ASP A 253 6.65 19.03 -6.84
C ASP A 253 5.17 19.45 -6.91
N ARG A 254 4.39 18.90 -5.99
CA ARG A 254 2.97 19.16 -5.78
C ARG A 254 2.69 19.30 -4.29
N LEU A 255 2.11 20.43 -3.92
CA LEU A 255 1.61 20.66 -2.57
C LEU A 255 0.17 20.13 -2.48
N LEU A 256 -0.09 19.30 -1.48
CA LEU A 256 -1.39 18.69 -1.22
C LEU A 256 -1.95 19.24 0.10
N LEU A 257 -3.16 19.81 0.07
CA LEU A 257 -3.82 20.32 1.28
C LEU A 257 -5.22 19.71 1.42
N SER A 258 -5.45 18.97 2.49
CA SER A 258 -6.78 18.44 2.83
C SER A 258 -7.57 19.50 3.60
N LEU A 259 -8.78 19.82 3.11
CA LEU A 259 -9.68 20.81 3.72
C LEU A 259 -10.96 20.12 4.18
N GLY A 260 -10.96 19.68 5.45
CA GLY A 260 -12.06 18.93 6.03
C GLY A 260 -13.38 19.71 6.10
N THR A 261 -13.31 21.01 6.42
CA THR A 261 -14.46 21.92 6.49
C THR A 261 -15.25 22.00 5.19
N ARG A 262 -14.59 21.81 4.05
CA ARG A 262 -15.22 21.85 2.72
C ARG A 262 -15.24 20.49 2.02
N GLY A 263 -14.66 19.45 2.62
CA GLY A 263 -14.59 18.11 2.04
C GLY A 263 -13.81 18.05 0.73
N LEU A 264 -12.67 18.74 0.63
CA LEU A 264 -11.90 18.85 -0.62
C LEU A 264 -10.39 18.74 -0.40
N LEU A 265 -9.69 18.27 -1.44
CA LEU A 265 -8.24 18.29 -1.56
C LEU A 265 -7.84 19.44 -2.49
N LEU A 266 -6.99 20.37 -2.04
CA LEU A 266 -6.33 21.32 -2.93
C LEU A 266 -5.02 20.72 -3.43
N VAL A 267 -4.86 20.68 -4.75
CA VAL A 267 -3.64 20.28 -5.44
C VAL A 267 -2.98 21.52 -6.02
N CYS A 268 -1.84 21.92 -5.45
CA CYS A 268 -1.15 23.14 -5.80
C CYS A 268 0.18 22.86 -6.52
N SER A 269 0.53 23.73 -7.47
CA SER A 269 1.81 23.69 -8.18
C SER A 269 2.52 25.03 -8.04
N PHE A 270 3.78 24.99 -7.60
CA PHE A 270 4.66 26.16 -7.54
C PHE A 270 5.08 26.63 -8.95
N ALA A 271 5.18 25.70 -9.91
CA ALA A 271 5.55 26.03 -11.29
C ALA A 271 4.50 26.90 -11.99
N THR A 272 3.22 26.64 -11.76
CA THR A 272 2.10 27.41 -12.37
C THR A 272 1.48 28.42 -11.42
N ALA A 273 1.95 28.50 -10.17
CA ALA A 273 1.39 29.33 -9.11
C ALA A 273 -0.13 29.19 -8.94
N SER A 274 -0.64 27.96 -9.02
CA SER A 274 -2.08 27.69 -9.03
C SER A 274 -2.47 26.48 -8.17
N CYS A 275 -3.69 26.50 -7.64
CA CYS A 275 -4.29 25.39 -6.91
C CYS A 275 -5.60 24.92 -7.58
N THR A 276 -5.76 23.60 -7.69
CA THR A 276 -6.97 22.97 -8.23
C THR A 276 -7.71 22.24 -7.11
N PRO A 277 -8.99 22.56 -6.84
CA PRO A 277 -9.77 21.84 -5.85
C PRO A 277 -10.33 20.53 -6.41
N VAL A 278 -10.20 19.45 -5.63
CA VAL A 278 -10.83 18.16 -5.88
C VAL A 278 -11.85 17.90 -4.78
N PRO A 279 -13.16 17.92 -5.07
CA PRO A 279 -14.18 17.53 -4.10
C PRO A 279 -14.00 16.05 -3.74
N LEU A 280 -13.90 15.75 -2.44
CA LEU A 280 -13.77 14.38 -1.92
C LEU A 280 -15.11 13.88 -1.37
N GLY A 281 -15.79 14.69 -0.56
CA GLY A 281 -16.99 14.26 0.14
C GLY A 281 -17.76 15.42 0.78
N ALA A 282 -18.58 15.09 1.78
CA ALA A 282 -19.38 16.08 2.48
C ALA A 282 -18.50 17.08 3.27
N PRO A 283 -18.88 18.37 3.32
CA PRO A 283 -18.27 19.34 4.23
C PRO A 283 -18.31 18.87 5.69
N GLY A 284 -17.25 19.17 6.44
CA GLY A 284 -17.14 18.81 7.86
C GLY A 284 -16.56 17.42 8.13
N ALA A 285 -15.97 16.77 7.11
CA ALA A 285 -15.21 15.55 7.29
C ALA A 285 -13.88 15.82 8.02
N ASP A 286 -13.48 14.90 8.88
CA ASP A 286 -12.15 14.86 9.48
C ASP A 286 -11.16 14.20 8.51
N LEU A 287 -10.52 15.04 7.68
CA LEU A 287 -9.59 14.60 6.66
C LEU A 287 -8.15 14.63 7.19
N GLY A 288 -7.42 13.54 6.97
CA GLY A 288 -6.02 13.42 7.32
C GLY A 288 -5.05 14.03 6.30
N PRO A 289 -3.74 13.99 6.60
CA PRO A 289 -2.71 14.44 5.67
C PRO A 289 -2.71 13.54 4.43
N ALA A 290 -2.83 14.14 3.26
CA ALA A 290 -2.75 13.42 2.01
C ALA A 290 -1.33 12.89 1.76
N VAL A 291 -1.21 11.69 1.21
CA VAL A 291 0.06 11.10 0.79
C VAL A 291 0.11 11.08 -0.73
N GLY A 292 1.08 11.79 -1.32
CA GLY A 292 1.30 11.85 -2.77
C GLY A 292 2.34 10.84 -3.23
N VAL A 293 1.99 10.03 -4.23
CA VAL A 293 2.91 9.10 -4.91
C VAL A 293 2.69 9.24 -6.41
N GLY A 294 3.72 9.59 -7.17
CA GLY A 294 3.58 9.87 -8.60
C GLY A 294 2.43 10.85 -8.88
N ASP A 295 1.55 10.49 -9.82
CA ASP A 295 0.32 11.25 -10.16
C ASP A 295 -0.92 10.86 -9.32
N ARG A 296 -0.74 10.29 -8.13
CA ARG A 296 -1.83 9.91 -7.22
C ARG A 296 -1.67 10.57 -5.86
N ALA A 297 -2.80 10.87 -5.23
CA ALA A 297 -2.87 11.21 -3.82
C ALA A 297 -3.86 10.32 -3.07
N PHE A 298 -3.49 9.95 -1.86
CA PHE A 298 -4.25 9.12 -0.94
C PHE A 298 -4.63 9.97 0.26
N VAL A 299 -5.92 10.22 0.45
CA VAL A 299 -6.43 11.12 1.49
C VAL A 299 -7.21 10.33 2.54
N PRO A 300 -6.75 10.27 3.80
CA PRO A 300 -7.51 9.65 4.88
C PRO A 300 -8.79 10.43 5.18
N ASP A 301 -9.88 9.72 5.42
CA ASP A 301 -11.11 10.24 5.98
C ASP A 301 -11.40 9.48 7.27
N TYR A 302 -11.04 10.11 8.39
CA TYR A 302 -11.13 9.53 9.72
C TYR A 302 -12.57 9.51 10.24
N THR A 303 -13.46 10.34 9.67
CA THR A 303 -14.89 10.32 10.02
C THR A 303 -15.54 8.99 9.65
N THR A 304 -15.13 8.43 8.50
CA THR A 304 -15.75 7.21 7.97
C THR A 304 -14.82 6.00 7.94
N GLY A 305 -13.52 6.18 8.22
CA GLY A 305 -12.52 5.10 8.20
C GLY A 305 -12.14 4.65 6.80
N LYS A 306 -12.16 5.57 5.83
CA LYS A 306 -11.84 5.28 4.42
C LYS A 306 -10.62 6.06 3.94
N VAL A 307 -10.12 5.65 2.78
CA VAL A 307 -9.13 6.41 2.01
C VAL A 307 -9.71 6.82 0.66
N TRP A 308 -9.52 8.08 0.29
CA TRP A 308 -9.80 8.59 -1.05
C TRP A 308 -8.55 8.48 -1.91
N VAL A 309 -8.68 7.92 -3.10
CA VAL A 309 -7.61 7.85 -4.10
C VAL A 309 -7.93 8.86 -5.19
N VAL A 310 -7.02 9.80 -5.40
CA VAL A 310 -7.20 10.96 -6.29
C VAL A 310 -6.15 10.94 -7.39
N ASP A 311 -6.60 11.17 -8.61
CA ASP A 311 -5.75 11.47 -9.75
C ASP A 311 -5.33 12.94 -9.71
N LEU A 312 -4.03 13.18 -9.50
CA LEU A 312 -3.47 14.52 -9.42
C LEU A 312 -3.40 15.21 -10.79
N SER A 313 -3.27 14.44 -11.87
CA SER A 313 -3.19 14.98 -13.23
C SER A 313 -4.57 15.43 -13.73
N GLY A 314 -5.61 14.64 -13.44
CA GLY A 314 -6.99 14.89 -13.83
C GLY A 314 -7.83 15.62 -12.78
N ALA A 315 -7.27 15.89 -11.59
CA ALA A 315 -7.96 16.52 -10.46
C ALA A 315 -9.31 15.86 -10.12
N ARG A 316 -9.35 14.52 -10.06
CA ARG A 316 -10.58 13.75 -9.83
C ARG A 316 -10.37 12.55 -8.92
N ILE A 317 -11.43 12.13 -8.24
CA ILE A 317 -11.44 10.88 -7.48
C ILE A 317 -11.32 9.70 -8.45
N VAL A 318 -10.37 8.82 -8.20
CA VAL A 318 -10.25 7.51 -8.84
C VAL A 318 -11.13 6.50 -8.10
N LYS A 319 -11.01 6.47 -6.78
CA LYS A 319 -11.71 5.50 -5.93
C LYS A 319 -11.86 6.00 -4.50
N SER A 320 -12.88 5.52 -3.81
CA SER A 320 -13.02 5.62 -2.36
C SER A 320 -13.08 4.23 -1.78
N GLN A 321 -12.30 3.95 -0.75
CA GLN A 321 -12.11 2.59 -0.27
C GLN A 321 -12.17 2.56 1.25
N ASP A 322 -13.11 1.81 1.79
CA ASP A 322 -13.24 1.63 3.23
C ASP A 322 -12.10 0.73 3.73
N LEU A 323 -11.43 1.18 4.79
CA LEU A 323 -10.35 0.45 5.49
C LEU A 323 -10.84 -0.08 6.85
N PHE A 324 -11.76 0.67 7.48
CA PHE A 324 -12.31 0.36 8.79
C PHE A 324 -13.83 0.45 8.79
N PRO A 325 -14.53 -0.35 9.62
CA PRO A 325 -15.95 -0.22 9.83
C PRO A 325 -16.23 1.00 10.71
N GLY A 326 -16.30 2.18 10.10
CA GLY A 326 -16.56 3.45 10.77
C GLY A 326 -15.30 4.26 11.10
N GLY A 327 -15.49 5.39 11.79
CA GLY A 327 -14.44 6.37 12.00
C GLY A 327 -13.29 5.88 12.90
N VAL A 328 -12.07 5.94 12.36
CA VAL A 328 -10.82 5.52 13.01
C VAL A 328 -9.71 6.49 12.56
N HIS A 329 -8.86 6.92 13.49
CA HIS A 329 -7.61 7.59 13.15
C HIS A 329 -6.52 6.54 12.87
N PHE A 330 -6.03 6.51 11.63
CA PHE A 330 -4.99 5.60 11.19
C PHE A 330 -3.86 6.37 10.49
N GLU A 331 -2.69 5.77 10.41
CA GLU A 331 -1.53 6.33 9.72
C GLU A 331 -1.58 5.94 8.24
N LEU A 332 -1.34 6.90 7.34
CA LEU A 332 -0.91 6.60 5.97
C LEU A 332 0.57 6.92 5.84
N LEU A 333 1.32 5.96 5.32
CA LEU A 333 2.77 6.01 5.20
C LEU A 333 3.16 5.70 3.75
N GLU A 334 4.20 6.36 3.25
CA GLU A 334 4.75 6.15 1.91
C GLU A 334 6.16 5.60 2.02
N ARG A 335 6.46 4.57 1.24
CA ARG A 335 7.82 4.07 1.09
C ARG A 335 8.02 3.46 -0.28
N ASP A 336 9.04 3.96 -0.98
CA ASP A 336 9.49 3.46 -2.28
C ASP A 336 8.34 3.40 -3.30
N GLY A 337 7.42 4.36 -3.25
CA GLY A 337 6.25 4.43 -4.13
C GLY A 337 5.08 3.51 -3.73
N ILE A 338 5.14 2.88 -2.56
CA ILE A 338 4.05 2.06 -2.01
C ILE A 338 3.40 2.81 -0.84
N VAL A 339 2.07 2.80 -0.78
CA VAL A 339 1.31 3.41 0.31
C VAL A 339 0.81 2.34 1.26
N PHE A 340 1.05 2.56 2.55
CA PHE A 340 0.68 1.66 3.63
C PHE A 340 -0.32 2.35 4.55
N TYR A 341 -1.24 1.59 5.11
CA TYR A 341 -2.06 2.05 6.23
C TYR A 341 -1.76 1.25 7.50
N ASN A 342 -1.82 1.92 8.63
CA ASN A 342 -1.56 1.31 9.94
C ASN A 342 -2.48 1.90 11.01
N ASP A 343 -3.26 1.05 11.68
CA ASP A 343 -3.90 1.41 12.94
C ASP A 343 -3.01 0.95 14.10
N ARG A 344 -2.42 1.89 14.84
CA ARG A 344 -1.50 1.59 15.94
C ARG A 344 -2.17 0.89 17.13
N ASP A 345 -3.49 1.04 17.26
CA ASP A 345 -4.25 0.54 18.40
C ASP A 345 -4.91 -0.81 18.13
N SER A 346 -4.76 -1.34 16.91
CA SER A 346 -5.20 -2.68 16.52
C SER A 346 -4.17 -3.46 15.70
N GLU A 347 -4.55 -4.70 15.36
CA GLU A 347 -3.80 -5.57 14.46
C GLU A 347 -3.85 -5.11 13.00
N ARG A 348 -4.73 -4.17 12.65
CA ARG A 348 -5.06 -3.86 11.25
C ARG A 348 -4.02 -2.96 10.62
N ALA A 349 -3.47 -3.42 9.51
CA ALA A 349 -2.59 -2.67 8.62
C ALA A 349 -2.76 -3.19 7.20
N GLY A 350 -2.05 -2.62 6.24
CA GLY A 350 -1.99 -3.18 4.91
C GLY A 350 -1.40 -2.23 3.89
N VAL A 351 -1.54 -2.61 2.63
CA VAL A 351 -1.07 -1.85 1.47
C VAL A 351 -2.27 -1.30 0.71
N VAL A 352 -2.16 -0.04 0.31
CA VAL A 352 -3.07 0.62 -0.62
C VAL A 352 -2.39 0.59 -1.99
N ASP A 353 -2.95 -0.20 -2.91
CA ASP A 353 -2.42 -0.34 -4.25
C ASP A 353 -2.72 0.90 -5.10
N TRP A 354 -1.98 1.07 -6.19
CA TRP A 354 -2.07 2.24 -7.07
C TRP A 354 -3.46 2.48 -7.68
N ASP A 355 -4.22 1.41 -7.92
CA ASP A 355 -5.59 1.41 -8.42
C ASP A 355 -6.64 1.63 -7.31
N GLY A 356 -6.19 1.80 -6.06
CA GLY A 356 -7.03 1.86 -4.86
C GLY A 356 -7.56 0.50 -4.41
N GLY A 357 -7.01 -0.61 -4.88
CA GLY A 357 -7.12 -1.91 -4.23
C GLY A 357 -6.50 -1.91 -2.84
N ILE A 358 -6.97 -2.79 -1.95
CA ILE A 358 -6.43 -2.96 -0.61
C ILE A 358 -5.96 -4.39 -0.44
N ARG A 359 -4.74 -4.53 0.06
CA ARG A 359 -4.20 -5.80 0.56
C ARG A 359 -4.04 -5.69 2.06
N GLU A 360 -5.04 -6.20 2.77
CA GLU A 360 -5.09 -6.15 4.23
C GLU A 360 -4.08 -7.13 4.85
N VAL A 361 -3.50 -6.71 5.97
CA VAL A 361 -2.51 -7.47 6.74
C VAL A 361 -2.82 -7.34 8.23
N SER A 362 -2.83 -8.47 8.93
CA SER A 362 -2.94 -8.50 10.39
C SER A 362 -1.55 -8.55 11.01
N LYS A 363 -1.11 -7.46 11.67
CA LYS A 363 0.22 -7.33 12.30
C LYS A 363 0.51 -8.42 13.34
N TYR A 364 -0.52 -8.87 14.04
CA TYR A 364 -0.45 -9.90 15.09
C TYR A 364 -1.81 -10.61 15.24
N ASP A 365 -1.85 -11.74 15.95
CA ASP A 365 -3.10 -12.41 16.33
C ASP A 365 -3.80 -11.58 17.43
N PRO A 366 -5.03 -11.06 17.21
CA PRO A 366 -5.72 -10.20 18.18
C PRO A 366 -6.07 -10.93 19.49
N VAL A 367 -6.15 -12.27 19.48
CA VAL A 367 -6.37 -13.12 20.66
C VAL A 367 -5.05 -13.45 21.34
N ARG A 368 -3.97 -13.62 20.57
CA ARG A 368 -2.62 -13.91 21.07
C ARG A 368 -1.57 -12.97 20.47
N PRO A 369 -1.50 -11.72 20.94
CA PRO A 369 -0.59 -10.71 20.38
C PRO A 369 0.90 -11.10 20.42
N ASP A 370 1.26 -12.03 21.31
CA ASP A 370 2.64 -12.52 21.47
C ASP A 370 3.02 -13.65 20.50
N SER A 371 2.04 -14.28 19.86
CA SER A 371 2.31 -15.45 19.01
C SER A 371 2.70 -15.12 17.57
N GLY A 372 2.57 -13.83 17.19
CA GLY A 372 2.74 -13.38 15.81
C GLY A 372 1.79 -14.07 14.82
N PRO A 373 1.62 -13.55 13.60
CA PRO A 373 1.09 -14.34 12.50
C PRO A 373 2.16 -15.35 12.07
N PRO A 374 1.81 -16.58 11.64
CA PRO A 374 2.81 -17.52 11.15
C PRO A 374 3.56 -16.92 9.96
N LEU A 375 4.89 -16.84 10.06
CA LEU A 375 5.77 -16.53 8.93
C LEU A 375 5.60 -17.66 7.90
N ILE A 376 5.36 -17.33 6.63
CA ILE A 376 5.31 -18.35 5.58
C ILE A 376 6.73 -18.93 5.44
N ALA A 377 6.88 -20.22 5.74
CA ALA A 377 8.15 -20.92 5.63
C ALA A 377 8.71 -20.86 4.21
N GLN A 378 10.01 -20.61 4.07
CA GLN A 378 10.73 -20.75 2.81
C GLN A 378 10.66 -22.21 2.32
N PRO A 379 10.66 -22.46 1.00
CA PRO A 379 10.69 -23.81 0.45
C PRO A 379 12.03 -24.49 0.78
N GLY A 380 12.06 -25.23 1.89
CA GLY A 380 13.23 -25.96 2.37
C GLY A 380 12.89 -27.00 3.46
N ASP A 381 11.84 -26.77 4.24
CA ASP A 381 11.47 -27.70 5.31
C ASP A 381 10.44 -28.73 4.84
N LEU A 382 10.92 -29.76 4.15
CA LEU A 382 10.20 -31.02 4.04
C LEU A 382 10.27 -31.76 5.38
N PRO A 383 9.15 -32.16 6.01
CA PRO A 383 9.18 -32.99 7.19
C PRO A 383 9.70 -34.39 6.81
N THR A 384 10.78 -34.82 7.46
CA THR A 384 11.21 -36.22 7.43
C THR A 384 10.25 -37.10 8.23
N LYS A 385 10.14 -38.35 7.77
CA LYS A 385 9.07 -39.32 8.01
C LYS A 385 8.74 -39.69 9.47
N PRO A 386 7.54 -40.26 9.71
CA PRO A 386 7.00 -40.63 11.01
C PRO A 386 7.46 -42.02 11.48
N ASN A 387 7.66 -42.18 12.79
CA ASN A 387 7.63 -43.45 13.52
C ASN A 387 7.17 -43.12 14.95
N SER A 388 5.94 -43.45 15.35
CA SER A 388 5.41 -44.76 15.76
C SER A 388 5.42 -44.91 17.29
N ALA A 389 4.19 -45.02 17.80
CA ALA A 389 3.71 -45.36 19.14
C ALA A 389 4.64 -46.17 20.06
N ASP A 390 4.61 -45.88 21.37
CA ASP A 390 3.76 -46.58 22.38
C ASP A 390 3.96 -45.93 23.79
N PRO A 391 3.28 -46.34 24.88
CA PRO A 391 1.88 -46.15 25.27
C PRO A 391 1.73 -45.25 26.53
N PRO A 392 0.51 -44.81 26.91
CA PRO A 392 0.31 -43.98 28.10
C PRO A 392 0.21 -44.84 29.38
N ARG A 393 0.93 -44.44 30.43
CA ARG A 393 0.72 -44.86 31.84
C ARG A 393 0.53 -43.58 32.67
N HIS A 394 -0.70 -43.26 33.06
CA HIS A 394 -1.39 -43.65 34.31
C HIS A 394 -0.77 -43.07 35.58
N ASP A 395 -1.51 -42.16 36.22
CA ASP A 395 -2.05 -42.28 37.59
C ASP A 395 -2.96 -41.06 37.91
N PRO A 396 -3.84 -41.09 38.93
CA PRO A 396 -5.19 -41.64 38.81
C PRO A 396 -6.29 -40.60 39.08
N GLU A 397 -7.52 -41.00 38.75
CA GLU A 397 -8.80 -40.31 39.00
C GLU A 397 -8.99 -39.78 40.42
N ARG A 398 -9.67 -38.63 40.53
CA ARG A 398 -10.59 -38.36 41.65
C ARG A 398 -11.87 -37.64 41.15
N PRO A 399 -13.07 -38.02 41.64
CA PRO A 399 -14.37 -37.75 41.00
C PRO A 399 -15.04 -36.44 41.45
N PRO A 400 -16.20 -36.07 40.85
CA PRO A 400 -16.94 -34.87 41.19
C PRO A 400 -17.71 -35.02 42.51
N ASP A 401 -17.68 -33.98 43.34
CA ASP A 401 -18.41 -33.93 44.60
C ASP A 401 -19.93 -33.90 44.38
N ALA A 402 -20.58 -34.77 45.15
CA ALA A 402 -21.98 -35.08 45.10
C ALA A 402 -22.81 -34.21 46.06
N LYS A 403 -24.08 -34.06 45.66
CA LYS A 403 -25.23 -33.75 46.51
C LYS A 403 -25.35 -34.67 47.73
N GLY A 404 -25.93 -34.10 48.79
CA GLY A 404 -26.77 -34.81 49.76
C GLY A 404 -27.06 -33.92 50.98
N PRO A 405 -28.06 -34.23 51.82
CA PRO A 405 -29.33 -34.90 51.52
C PRO A 405 -30.55 -34.20 52.17
N GLU A 406 -31.72 -34.54 51.63
CA GLU A 406 -33.04 -34.36 52.22
C GLU A 406 -33.45 -35.65 52.93
N VAL A 407 -34.07 -35.56 54.12
CA VAL A 407 -34.81 -36.64 54.79
C VAL A 407 -36.02 -36.02 55.52
N GLU A 408 -37.20 -36.29 54.94
CA GLU A 408 -38.47 -36.78 55.54
C GLU A 408 -39.03 -36.11 56.82
N GLN A 409 -40.34 -35.84 56.97
CA GLN A 409 -41.52 -36.72 56.74
C GLN A 409 -42.86 -35.92 56.96
N PRO A 410 -44.09 -36.50 57.03
CA PRO A 410 -45.20 -36.14 56.13
C PRO A 410 -46.53 -35.68 56.81
N GLY A 411 -47.48 -35.23 55.97
CA GLY A 411 -48.93 -35.51 56.05
C GLY A 411 -49.80 -34.97 57.21
N GLY A 412 -50.99 -34.45 56.89
CA GLY A 412 -52.09 -34.34 57.87
C GLY A 412 -53.14 -33.28 57.59
N GLU A 413 -54.27 -33.73 57.06
CA GLU A 413 -55.52 -33.00 56.84
C GLU A 413 -56.37 -32.92 58.13
N SER A 414 -56.97 -31.76 58.43
CA SER A 414 -58.28 -31.64 59.10
C SER A 414 -58.72 -30.18 59.34
N ASP A 415 -59.91 -29.84 58.85
CA ASP A 415 -60.77 -28.71 59.26
C ASP A 415 -61.21 -28.88 60.74
N PRO A 416 -61.48 -27.82 61.55
CA PRO A 416 -62.87 -27.31 61.60
C PRO A 416 -63.04 -25.81 61.97
N ARG A 417 -64.17 -25.24 61.51
CA ARG A 417 -64.84 -23.99 61.95
C ARG A 417 -65.60 -24.17 63.30
N PRO A 418 -66.19 -23.15 64.01
CA PRO A 418 -65.90 -21.74 64.41
C PRO A 418 -65.90 -21.55 65.98
N PRO A 419 -65.91 -20.31 66.58
CA PRO A 419 -67.18 -19.59 66.84
C PRO A 419 -67.11 -18.03 66.79
N THR A 420 -68.31 -17.47 66.93
CA THR A 420 -68.84 -16.09 66.87
C THR A 420 -68.41 -15.07 67.94
N GLY A 421 -68.55 -13.77 67.59
CA GLY A 421 -68.67 -12.59 68.48
C GLY A 421 -67.33 -11.88 68.73
N ILE A 422 -67.15 -10.56 68.65
CA ILE A 422 -67.95 -9.42 69.15
C ILE A 422 -67.64 -8.19 68.27
N GLY A 423 -68.61 -7.28 68.11
CA GLY A 423 -68.55 -6.12 67.21
C GLY A 423 -67.46 -5.08 67.54
N LEU A 424 -66.94 -4.47 66.48
CA LEU A 424 -66.16 -3.23 66.50
C LEU A 424 -66.83 -2.20 65.56
N PRO A 425 -66.81 -0.90 65.90
CA PRO A 425 -67.50 0.16 65.15
C PRO A 425 -66.90 0.33 63.74
N PRO A 426 -67.63 0.95 62.78
CA PRO A 426 -67.17 1.04 61.40
C PRO A 426 -65.85 1.82 61.31
N LEU A 427 -64.83 1.17 60.75
CA LEU A 427 -63.62 1.84 60.26
C LEU A 427 -64.04 2.82 59.17
N VAL A 428 -63.84 4.11 59.43
CA VAL A 428 -63.83 5.13 58.38
C VAL A 428 -62.72 4.73 57.41
N ARG A 429 -63.07 4.22 56.22
CA ARG A 429 -62.09 4.02 55.15
C ARG A 429 -61.70 5.39 54.63
N ASP A 430 -60.41 5.69 54.67
CA ASP A 430 -59.89 6.87 54.00
C ASP A 430 -60.18 6.77 52.50
N PRO A 431 -60.64 7.86 51.86
CA PRO A 431 -60.95 7.86 50.43
C PRO A 431 -59.68 7.62 49.62
N THR A 432 -59.71 6.64 48.71
CA THR A 432 -58.60 6.32 47.81
C THR A 432 -58.86 6.88 46.42
N VAL A 433 -57.81 7.34 45.73
CA VAL A 433 -57.89 7.85 44.36
C VAL A 433 -57.23 6.85 43.41
N SER A 434 -57.73 6.72 42.19
CA SER A 434 -57.17 5.86 41.14
C SER A 434 -57.07 6.60 39.80
N ILE A 435 -56.18 6.10 38.92
CA ILE A 435 -55.96 6.64 37.58
C ILE A 435 -56.56 5.67 36.56
N THR A 436 -57.38 6.19 35.63
CA THR A 436 -57.85 5.45 34.46
C THR A 436 -57.24 6.06 33.20
N VAL A 437 -56.67 5.24 32.32
CA VAL A 437 -56.04 5.70 31.06
C VAL A 437 -56.79 5.14 29.86
N ARG A 438 -57.04 5.98 28.86
CA ARG A 438 -57.69 5.60 27.60
C ARG A 438 -56.85 6.04 26.38
N PRO A 439 -56.86 5.26 25.28
CA PRO A 439 -57.52 3.95 25.12
C PRO A 439 -56.76 2.79 25.78
N ARG A 440 -55.48 2.96 26.09
CA ARG A 440 -54.58 1.98 26.71
C ARG A 440 -53.45 2.70 27.47
N ASP A 441 -52.75 1.99 28.32
CA ASP A 441 -51.65 2.47 29.17
C ASP A 441 -50.27 2.51 28.46
N ARG A 442 -50.25 2.68 27.13
CA ARG A 442 -49.04 2.77 26.29
C ARG A 442 -49.29 3.70 25.10
N ALA A 443 -48.29 4.48 24.69
CA ALA A 443 -48.38 5.41 23.57
C ALA A 443 -47.22 5.23 22.56
N VAL A 444 -47.38 5.79 21.37
CA VAL A 444 -46.27 6.12 20.46
C VAL A 444 -45.95 7.61 20.58
N VAL A 445 -44.71 8.03 20.30
CA VAL A 445 -44.33 9.46 20.28
C VAL A 445 -45.36 10.30 19.50
N GLY A 446 -45.91 11.33 20.14
CA GLY A 446 -46.94 12.22 19.59
C GLY A 446 -48.39 11.74 19.74
N GLU A 447 -48.63 10.51 20.21
CA GLU A 447 -49.98 10.00 20.52
C GLU A 447 -50.48 10.55 21.86
N ALA A 448 -51.66 11.18 21.86
CA ALA A 448 -52.26 11.74 23.07
C ALA A 448 -53.15 10.71 23.80
N LEU A 449 -52.78 10.35 25.03
CA LEU A 449 -53.60 9.53 25.93
C LEU A 449 -54.48 10.41 26.82
N GLU A 450 -55.63 9.88 27.24
CA GLU A 450 -56.54 10.52 28.18
C GLU A 450 -56.38 9.90 29.57
N PHE A 451 -56.18 10.75 30.60
CA PHE A 451 -56.01 10.37 32.01
C PHE A 451 -57.19 10.92 32.81
N GLU A 452 -57.88 10.03 33.53
CA GLU A 452 -59.03 10.38 34.37
C GLU A 452 -58.77 9.97 35.83
N ALA A 453 -58.94 10.92 36.75
CA ALA A 453 -58.85 10.72 38.19
C ALA A 453 -60.19 10.23 38.74
N ARG A 454 -60.19 9.15 39.50
CA ARG A 454 -61.39 8.60 40.15
C ARG A 454 -61.18 8.50 41.65
N VAL A 455 -62.22 8.70 42.44
CA VAL A 455 -62.19 8.55 43.90
C VAL A 455 -63.14 7.43 44.30
N ASP A 456 -62.65 6.48 45.09
CA ASP A 456 -63.44 5.41 45.66
C ASP A 456 -63.94 5.85 47.05
N GLY A 457 -65.19 6.33 47.10
CA GLY A 457 -65.83 6.84 48.32
C GLY A 457 -67.05 7.72 48.03
N VAL A 458 -67.63 8.33 49.07
CA VAL A 458 -68.76 9.28 48.97
C VAL A 458 -68.31 10.74 48.79
N ASP A 459 -67.00 10.96 48.67
CA ASP A 459 -66.37 12.28 48.53
C ASP A 459 -66.11 12.60 47.06
N ALA A 460 -66.00 13.88 46.69
CA ALA A 460 -65.73 14.31 45.31
C ALA A 460 -64.33 14.95 45.21
N ILE A 461 -63.70 14.85 44.03
CA ILE A 461 -62.40 15.49 43.78
C ILE A 461 -62.64 16.99 43.56
N ALA A 462 -62.08 17.83 44.44
CA ALA A 462 -62.12 19.29 44.31
C ALA A 462 -61.03 19.79 43.37
N THR A 463 -59.82 19.27 43.50
CA THR A 463 -58.68 19.59 42.63
C THR A 463 -57.88 18.32 42.32
N ALA A 464 -57.36 18.24 41.09
CA ALA A 464 -56.47 17.19 40.63
C ALA A 464 -55.32 17.83 39.85
N GLN A 465 -54.09 17.50 40.23
CA GLN A 465 -52.87 17.92 39.56
C GLN A 465 -52.09 16.69 39.10
N TRP A 466 -51.66 16.72 37.84
CA TRP A 466 -50.94 15.65 37.17
C TRP A 466 -49.51 16.09 36.89
N THR A 467 -48.57 15.16 36.99
CA THR A 467 -47.20 15.29 36.47
C THR A 467 -46.93 14.08 35.57
N PHE A 468 -46.41 14.29 34.36
CA PHE A 468 -46.27 13.21 33.37
C PHE A 468 -44.84 12.67 33.22
N GLY A 469 -43.91 13.07 34.10
CA GLY A 469 -42.54 12.57 34.11
C GLY A 469 -41.61 13.14 33.03
N ASP A 470 -42.12 13.98 32.12
CA ASP A 470 -41.39 14.73 31.10
C ASP A 470 -41.19 16.21 31.44
N GLY A 471 -41.62 16.61 32.65
CA GLY A 471 -41.58 17.99 33.15
C GLY A 471 -42.89 18.75 32.96
N GLU A 472 -43.85 18.22 32.19
CA GLU A 472 -45.16 18.84 32.00
C GLU A 472 -46.13 18.52 33.15
N VAL A 473 -47.04 19.46 33.39
CA VAL A 473 -48.07 19.36 34.43
C VAL A 473 -49.43 19.75 33.88
N ALA A 474 -50.48 19.07 34.35
CA ALA A 474 -51.86 19.40 33.98
C ALA A 474 -52.77 19.47 35.21
N ARG A 475 -53.90 20.15 35.08
CA ARG A 475 -54.93 20.26 36.13
C ARG A 475 -56.30 19.90 35.57
N GLY A 476 -57.08 19.19 36.36
CA GLY A 476 -58.42 18.75 35.99
C GLY A 476 -58.65 17.27 36.29
N VAL A 477 -59.93 16.88 36.43
CA VAL A 477 -60.32 15.49 36.72
C VAL A 477 -60.04 14.58 35.52
N ALA A 478 -60.13 15.11 34.29
CA ALA A 478 -59.72 14.43 33.06
C ALA A 478 -58.79 15.34 32.25
N VAL A 479 -57.66 14.81 31.76
CA VAL A 479 -56.64 15.54 31.02
C VAL A 479 -56.10 14.70 29.87
N ARG A 480 -55.57 15.34 28.82
CA ARG A 480 -54.90 14.66 27.70
C ARG A 480 -53.43 15.05 27.65
N HIS A 481 -52.56 14.07 27.41
CA HIS A 481 -51.12 14.28 27.32
C HIS A 481 -50.48 13.44 26.23
N ALA A 482 -49.46 13.98 25.56
CA ALA A 482 -48.67 13.31 24.54
C ALA A 482 -47.19 13.58 24.77
N TRP A 483 -46.36 12.54 24.63
CA TRP A 483 -44.91 12.65 24.82
C TRP A 483 -44.18 12.87 23.50
N SER A 484 -43.17 13.74 23.51
CA SER A 484 -42.35 14.09 22.34
C SER A 484 -41.12 13.22 22.15
N ARG A 485 -40.81 12.33 23.12
CA ARG A 485 -39.63 11.45 23.10
C ARG A 485 -40.01 10.04 23.55
N PRO A 486 -39.38 8.99 23.01
CA PRO A 486 -39.60 7.63 23.46
C PRO A 486 -38.90 7.40 24.81
N ALA A 487 -39.65 6.99 25.82
CA ALA A 487 -39.16 6.56 27.13
C ALA A 487 -40.31 5.92 27.92
N THR A 488 -40.02 5.39 29.11
CA THR A 488 -41.08 5.06 30.08
C THR A 488 -41.23 6.22 31.05
N PHE A 489 -42.42 6.81 31.10
CA PHE A 489 -42.70 8.00 31.89
C PHE A 489 -43.56 7.67 33.11
N GLN A 490 -43.24 8.27 34.26
CA GLN A 490 -44.04 8.13 35.48
C GLN A 490 -45.11 9.23 35.53
N VAL A 491 -46.37 8.83 35.47
CA VAL A 491 -47.52 9.72 35.62
C VAL A 491 -47.96 9.68 37.07
N THR A 492 -47.99 10.83 37.74
CA THR A 492 -48.40 10.97 39.15
C THR A 492 -49.59 11.91 39.27
N LEU A 493 -50.59 11.47 40.02
CA LEU A 493 -51.80 12.20 40.36
C LEU A 493 -51.78 12.60 41.83
N ALA A 494 -51.87 13.90 42.10
CA ALA A 494 -52.14 14.46 43.41
C ALA A 494 -53.52 15.12 43.42
N ALA A 495 -54.42 14.66 44.29
CA ALA A 495 -55.79 15.15 44.37
C ALA A 495 -56.10 15.74 45.75
N THR A 496 -57.02 16.70 45.81
CA THR A 496 -57.64 17.18 47.05
C THR A 496 -59.15 17.03 46.93
N LEU A 497 -59.79 16.48 47.96
CA LEU A 497 -61.22 16.22 47.98
C LEU A 497 -62.00 17.44 48.46
N VAL A 498 -63.30 17.50 48.16
CA VAL A 498 -64.20 18.59 48.59
C VAL A 498 -64.26 18.70 50.11
N SER A 499 -64.06 17.58 50.83
CA SER A 499 -63.93 17.60 52.30
C SER A 499 -62.64 18.26 52.82
N GLY A 500 -61.73 18.72 51.95
CA GLY A 500 -60.42 19.24 52.31
C GLY A 500 -59.35 18.17 52.61
N ARG A 501 -59.68 16.88 52.44
CA ARG A 501 -58.72 15.77 52.63
C ARG A 501 -57.79 15.62 51.43
N VAL A 502 -56.53 15.28 51.69
CA VAL A 502 -55.50 15.05 50.66
C VAL A 502 -55.09 13.58 50.70
N PRO A 503 -55.66 12.72 49.84
CA PRO A 503 -55.23 11.33 49.75
C PRO A 503 -53.77 11.21 49.25
N PRO A 504 -53.09 10.08 49.53
CA PRO A 504 -51.76 9.81 48.99
C PRO A 504 -51.75 9.92 47.46
N ALA A 505 -50.68 10.48 46.91
CA ALA A 505 -50.51 10.56 45.46
C ALA A 505 -50.38 9.15 44.86
N VAL A 506 -51.00 8.95 43.70
CA VAL A 506 -50.93 7.68 42.97
C VAL A 506 -50.08 7.85 41.73
N SER A 507 -49.22 6.89 41.45
CA SER A 507 -48.39 6.88 40.26
C SER A 507 -48.63 5.64 39.41
N MET A 508 -48.45 5.79 38.10
CA MET A 508 -48.35 4.69 37.14
C MET A 508 -47.24 4.96 36.13
N THR A 509 -46.81 3.94 35.41
CA THR A 509 -45.84 4.08 34.32
C THR A 509 -46.53 3.96 32.96
N VAL A 510 -46.12 4.80 32.01
CA VAL A 510 -46.57 4.76 30.61
C VAL A 510 -45.36 4.59 29.70
N PRO A 511 -45.17 3.43 29.05
CA PRO A 511 -44.18 3.28 28.00
C PRO A 511 -44.61 4.05 26.73
N VAL A 512 -43.67 4.81 26.16
CA VAL A 512 -43.81 5.55 24.90
C VAL A 512 -42.83 4.99 23.88
N ASP A 513 -43.35 4.31 22.86
CA ASP A 513 -42.57 3.68 21.80
C ASP A 513 -42.23 4.70 20.68
N PRO A 514 -41.10 4.55 19.96
CA PRO A 514 -40.76 5.41 18.82
C PRO A 514 -41.73 5.19 17.63
N PRO A 515 -41.83 6.15 16.67
CA PRO A 515 -42.66 5.99 15.48
C PRO A 515 -42.24 4.76 14.66
N ARG A 516 -43.21 3.95 14.23
CA ARG A 516 -42.96 2.81 13.34
C ARG A 516 -42.54 3.34 11.97
N GLN A 517 -41.34 2.99 11.51
CA GLN A 517 -40.86 3.35 10.18
C GLN A 517 -41.17 2.23 9.19
N PRO A 518 -41.74 2.52 8.00
CA PRO A 518 -41.99 1.50 6.98
C PRO A 518 -40.69 0.88 6.46
N PRO A 519 -40.73 -0.34 5.89
CA PRO A 519 -39.57 -0.94 5.25
C PRO A 519 -39.15 -0.07 4.07
N ARG A 520 -37.85 0.18 3.90
CA ARG A 520 -37.31 0.96 2.79
C ARG A 520 -36.08 0.30 2.18
N ILE A 521 -36.10 0.01 0.89
CA ILE A 521 -34.94 -0.48 0.14
C ILE A 521 -33.97 0.68 -0.02
N VAL A 522 -32.84 0.59 0.68
CA VAL A 522 -31.76 1.58 0.62
C VAL A 522 -30.92 1.36 -0.64
N ARG A 523 -30.65 0.09 -0.96
CA ARG A 523 -29.82 -0.30 -2.09
C ARG A 523 -30.19 -1.69 -2.60
N LEU A 524 -30.27 -1.84 -3.92
CA LEU A 524 -30.20 -3.15 -4.57
C LEU A 524 -28.76 -3.44 -4.97
N ALA A 525 -28.27 -4.63 -4.63
CA ALA A 525 -26.93 -5.08 -4.94
C ALA A 525 -26.97 -6.32 -5.83
N VAL A 526 -26.60 -6.12 -7.09
CA VAL A 526 -26.27 -7.17 -8.06
C VAL A 526 -24.75 -7.33 -8.05
N ARG A 527 -24.26 -8.41 -7.43
CA ARG A 527 -22.81 -8.68 -7.33
C ARG A 527 -22.39 -9.53 -8.53
N ALA A 528 -21.28 -9.12 -9.15
CA ALA A 528 -20.91 -9.29 -10.56
C ALA A 528 -21.62 -8.24 -11.45
N ALA A 529 -21.00 -7.06 -11.62
CA ALA A 529 -21.61 -5.92 -12.32
C ALA A 529 -21.71 -6.12 -13.86
N ALA A 530 -20.80 -6.93 -14.42
CA ALA A 530 -20.81 -7.36 -15.82
C ALA A 530 -20.47 -8.87 -15.89
N PRO A 531 -21.41 -9.75 -15.48
CA PRO A 531 -21.17 -11.19 -15.47
C PRO A 531 -21.10 -11.73 -16.90
N GLN A 532 -20.23 -12.71 -17.14
CA GLN A 532 -20.29 -13.49 -18.37
C GLN A 532 -21.40 -14.52 -18.30
N VAL A 533 -21.86 -14.97 -19.47
CA VAL A 533 -22.74 -16.14 -19.57
C VAL A 533 -22.15 -17.29 -18.74
N GLY A 534 -22.94 -17.92 -17.90
CA GLY A 534 -22.51 -18.98 -16.99
C GLY A 534 -22.00 -18.53 -15.61
N ASP A 535 -21.71 -17.23 -15.41
CA ASP A 535 -21.32 -16.72 -14.10
C ASP A 535 -22.47 -16.71 -13.09
N PRO A 536 -22.21 -17.06 -11.81
CA PRO A 536 -23.20 -16.92 -10.75
C PRO A 536 -23.31 -15.46 -10.30
N VAL A 537 -24.45 -14.84 -10.57
CA VAL A 537 -24.80 -13.50 -10.10
C VAL A 537 -25.52 -13.58 -8.78
N THR A 538 -25.11 -12.78 -7.81
CA THR A 538 -25.75 -12.73 -6.48
C THR A 538 -26.62 -11.48 -6.35
N PHE A 539 -27.89 -11.66 -6.01
CA PHE A 539 -28.85 -10.59 -5.80
C PHE A 539 -29.12 -10.43 -4.31
N SER A 540 -29.03 -9.21 -3.80
CA SER A 540 -29.24 -8.85 -2.40
C SER A 540 -29.75 -7.42 -2.29
N ALA A 541 -30.30 -7.04 -1.13
CA ALA A 541 -30.69 -5.66 -0.88
C ALA A 541 -30.39 -5.23 0.55
N GLU A 542 -30.06 -3.96 0.71
CA GLU A 542 -29.98 -3.29 2.01
C GLU A 542 -31.31 -2.61 2.29
N VAL A 543 -31.88 -2.86 3.48
CA VAL A 543 -33.20 -2.35 3.87
C VAL A 543 -33.09 -1.62 5.21
N SER A 544 -33.77 -0.49 5.34
CA SER A 544 -33.93 0.27 6.57
C SER A 544 -35.40 0.33 7.01
N GLY A 545 -35.66 0.83 8.22
CA GLY A 545 -36.99 0.88 8.81
C GLY A 545 -37.45 -0.48 9.34
N ALA A 546 -38.72 -0.82 9.15
CA ALA A 546 -39.27 -2.11 9.57
C ALA A 546 -38.58 -3.27 8.85
N GLN A 547 -38.25 -4.32 9.59
CA GLN A 547 -37.66 -5.53 9.01
C GLN A 547 -38.67 -6.24 8.10
N PRO A 548 -38.34 -6.51 6.83
CA PRO A 548 -39.25 -7.18 5.92
C PRO A 548 -39.60 -8.60 6.38
N THR A 549 -40.89 -8.91 6.37
CA THR A 549 -41.43 -10.27 6.54
C THR A 549 -41.59 -11.00 5.22
N GLY A 550 -41.50 -10.29 4.09
CA GLY A 550 -41.62 -10.86 2.74
C GLY A 550 -40.67 -10.19 1.74
N TRP A 551 -40.12 -11.02 0.85
CA TRP A 551 -39.24 -10.62 -0.24
C TRP A 551 -39.78 -11.23 -1.54
N ALA A 552 -39.86 -10.44 -2.60
CA ALA A 552 -40.29 -10.90 -3.91
C ALA A 552 -39.38 -10.31 -4.99
N TRP A 553 -38.44 -11.13 -5.45
CA TRP A 553 -37.55 -10.82 -6.56
C TRP A 553 -38.13 -11.33 -7.88
N GLN A 554 -38.01 -10.51 -8.92
CA GLN A 554 -38.26 -10.90 -10.30
C GLN A 554 -37.12 -10.39 -11.17
N VAL A 555 -36.46 -11.29 -11.88
CA VAL A 555 -35.43 -10.93 -12.87
C VAL A 555 -36.01 -11.18 -14.25
N SER A 556 -36.00 -10.16 -15.10
CA SER A 556 -36.44 -10.23 -16.49
C SER A 556 -35.29 -9.91 -17.43
N GLY A 557 -35.21 -10.63 -18.54
CA GLY A 557 -34.22 -10.44 -19.60
C GLY A 557 -34.87 -10.21 -20.97
N PRO A 558 -34.08 -10.30 -22.05
CA PRO A 558 -34.54 -10.01 -23.42
C PRO A 558 -35.68 -10.91 -23.90
N THR A 559 -35.79 -12.11 -23.34
CA THR A 559 -36.78 -13.15 -23.70
C THR A 559 -37.96 -13.24 -22.71
N GLY A 560 -38.08 -12.31 -21.76
CA GLY A 560 -39.15 -12.30 -20.75
C GLY A 560 -38.65 -12.53 -19.33
N THR A 561 -39.46 -13.11 -18.46
CA THR A 561 -39.05 -13.40 -17.07
C THR A 561 -38.03 -14.55 -17.06
N GLU A 562 -36.85 -14.30 -16.50
CA GLU A 562 -35.76 -15.27 -16.38
C GLU A 562 -35.92 -16.11 -15.11
N THR A 563 -36.09 -15.46 -13.95
CA THR A 563 -36.20 -16.14 -12.66
C THR A 563 -36.96 -15.30 -11.62
N SER A 564 -37.38 -15.94 -10.53
CA SER A 564 -38.00 -15.29 -9.38
C SER A 564 -37.55 -15.96 -8.09
N ALA A 565 -37.45 -15.19 -7.00
CA ALA A 565 -37.01 -15.69 -5.71
C ALA A 565 -37.70 -14.96 -4.55
N THR A 566 -37.86 -15.64 -3.42
CA THR A 566 -38.55 -15.09 -2.23
C THR A 566 -37.66 -14.97 -1.00
N SER A 567 -36.34 -15.11 -1.17
CA SER A 567 -35.35 -14.95 -0.10
C SER A 567 -34.73 -13.54 -0.13
N ALA A 568 -34.17 -13.11 0.99
CA ALA A 568 -33.47 -11.82 1.09
C ALA A 568 -32.25 -11.74 0.15
N GLN A 569 -31.64 -12.88 -0.15
CA GLN A 569 -30.55 -13.03 -1.10
C GLN A 569 -30.70 -14.34 -1.87
N PHE A 570 -30.33 -14.35 -3.16
CA PHE A 570 -30.25 -15.56 -3.98
C PHE A 570 -29.15 -15.45 -5.04
N ARG A 571 -28.81 -16.58 -5.67
CA ARG A 571 -27.87 -16.67 -6.78
C ARG A 571 -28.55 -17.21 -8.04
N HIS A 572 -28.13 -16.72 -9.20
CA HIS A 572 -28.62 -17.19 -10.50
C HIS A 572 -27.53 -17.12 -11.57
N THR A 573 -27.55 -18.04 -12.53
CA THR A 573 -26.62 -18.10 -13.66
C THR A 573 -27.37 -17.89 -14.97
N PHE A 574 -26.86 -17.00 -15.82
CA PHE A 574 -27.51 -16.63 -17.07
C PHE A 574 -26.93 -17.40 -18.25
N ARG A 575 -27.79 -17.81 -19.20
CA ARG A 575 -27.37 -18.56 -20.39
C ARG A 575 -27.33 -17.74 -21.66
N THR A 576 -27.96 -16.57 -21.65
CA THR A 576 -28.10 -15.71 -22.81
C THR A 576 -27.46 -14.37 -22.50
N PRO A 577 -26.59 -13.83 -23.37
CA PRO A 577 -26.09 -12.47 -23.20
C PRO A 577 -27.21 -11.46 -23.44
N GLY A 578 -27.14 -10.31 -22.77
CA GLY A 578 -28.10 -9.23 -22.95
C GLY A 578 -28.33 -8.39 -21.69
N GLN A 579 -29.24 -7.43 -21.80
CA GLN A 579 -29.67 -6.60 -20.68
C GLN A 579 -30.73 -7.30 -19.84
N TYR A 580 -30.57 -7.23 -18.53
CA TYR A 580 -31.46 -7.80 -17.53
C TYR A 580 -31.89 -6.75 -16.51
N THR A 581 -33.13 -6.83 -16.05
CA THR A 581 -33.70 -5.99 -14.99
C THR A 581 -34.03 -6.86 -13.79
N ALA A 582 -33.48 -6.53 -12.61
CA ALA A 582 -33.84 -7.13 -11.34
C ALA A 582 -34.78 -6.18 -10.58
N ALA A 583 -35.99 -6.65 -10.30
CA ALA A 583 -36.99 -5.97 -9.50
C ALA A 583 -37.14 -6.67 -8.14
N LEU A 584 -37.19 -5.89 -7.06
CA LEU A 584 -37.49 -6.37 -5.71
C LEU A 584 -38.70 -5.62 -5.14
N VAL A 585 -39.60 -6.38 -4.53
CA VAL A 585 -40.60 -5.88 -3.59
C VAL A 585 -40.31 -6.44 -2.20
N VAL A 586 -40.20 -5.57 -1.20
CA VAL A 586 -40.11 -5.95 0.23
C VAL A 586 -41.41 -5.59 0.94
N ALA A 587 -41.84 -6.41 1.88
CA ALA A 587 -43.08 -6.20 2.63
C ALA A 587 -42.87 -6.41 4.14
N ALA A 588 -43.43 -5.55 4.99
CA ALA A 588 -43.51 -5.70 6.44
C ALA A 588 -44.97 -5.53 6.91
N GLY A 589 -45.71 -6.64 6.97
CA GLY A 589 -47.16 -6.59 7.16
C GLY A 589 -47.88 -6.03 5.92
N ALA A 590 -48.63 -4.94 6.08
CA ALA A 590 -49.35 -4.28 4.98
C ALA A 590 -48.50 -3.24 4.22
N GLU A 591 -47.34 -2.87 4.75
CA GLU A 591 -46.45 -1.87 4.14
C GLU A 591 -45.49 -2.54 3.16
N GLN A 592 -45.24 -1.89 2.02
CA GLN A 592 -44.38 -2.40 0.97
C GLN A 592 -43.47 -1.31 0.41
N ASP A 593 -42.30 -1.71 -0.09
CA ASP A 593 -41.43 -0.88 -0.90
C ASP A 593 -40.91 -1.67 -2.10
N ARG A 594 -40.57 -0.95 -3.19
CA ARG A 594 -40.14 -1.55 -4.46
C ARG A 594 -38.96 -0.82 -5.06
N ALA A 595 -38.03 -1.57 -5.63
CA ALA A 595 -36.89 -1.03 -6.35
C ALA A 595 -36.55 -1.90 -7.56
N THR A 596 -35.90 -1.30 -8.55
CA THR A 596 -35.43 -1.97 -9.77
C THR A 596 -34.00 -1.56 -10.09
N THR A 597 -33.22 -2.46 -10.68
CA THR A 597 -31.87 -2.19 -11.19
C THR A 597 -31.62 -2.97 -12.47
N GLU A 598 -30.82 -2.41 -13.37
CA GLU A 598 -30.42 -3.05 -14.63
C GLU A 598 -28.95 -3.50 -14.58
N PHE A 599 -28.62 -4.57 -15.30
CA PHE A 599 -27.26 -5.06 -15.50
C PHE A 599 -27.16 -5.80 -16.84
N THR A 600 -25.94 -5.93 -17.38
CA THR A 600 -25.71 -6.59 -18.68
C THR A 600 -24.91 -7.87 -18.48
N VAL A 601 -25.42 -8.99 -18.97
CA VAL A 601 -24.68 -10.24 -19.10
C VAL A 601 -23.97 -10.24 -20.44
N VAL A 602 -22.65 -10.41 -20.44
CA VAL A 602 -21.83 -10.39 -21.66
C VAL A 602 -21.53 -11.82 -22.17
N PRO A 603 -21.38 -12.03 -23.50
CA PRO A 603 -20.98 -13.32 -24.03
C PRO A 603 -19.52 -13.65 -23.67
N ASP A 604 -19.15 -14.93 -23.78
CA ASP A 604 -17.73 -15.31 -23.75
C ASP A 604 -17.01 -14.73 -24.99
N PRO A 605 -15.81 -14.17 -24.84
CA PRO A 605 -15.10 -13.52 -25.94
C PRO A 605 -14.63 -14.53 -26.99
N VAL A 606 -14.82 -14.19 -28.26
CA VAL A 606 -14.28 -14.89 -29.43
C VAL A 606 -13.34 -13.98 -30.22
N CYS A 607 -12.54 -14.51 -31.16
CA CYS A 607 -11.72 -13.68 -32.04
C CYS A 607 -12.57 -12.61 -32.77
N GLY A 608 -12.06 -11.39 -32.86
CA GLY A 608 -12.75 -10.19 -33.32
C GLY A 608 -13.64 -9.49 -32.28
N THR A 609 -13.79 -10.03 -31.06
CA THR A 609 -14.66 -9.42 -30.04
C THR A 609 -14.11 -8.10 -29.54
N THR A 610 -14.96 -7.08 -29.51
CA THR A 610 -14.70 -5.82 -28.82
C THR A 610 -15.07 -5.93 -27.33
N VAL A 611 -14.05 -5.94 -26.49
CA VAL A 611 -14.11 -5.99 -25.03
C VAL A 611 -14.23 -4.55 -24.49
N GLN A 612 -15.37 -4.25 -23.86
CA GLN A 612 -15.65 -2.95 -23.23
C GLN A 612 -15.77 -3.04 -21.71
N VAL A 613 -15.80 -4.24 -21.17
CA VAL A 613 -15.86 -4.56 -19.74
C VAL A 613 -14.89 -5.70 -19.46
N SER A 614 -14.49 -5.88 -18.20
CA SER A 614 -13.62 -6.99 -17.81
C SER A 614 -14.23 -8.36 -18.16
N VAL A 615 -13.42 -9.25 -18.73
CA VAL A 615 -13.83 -10.58 -19.17
C VAL A 615 -12.75 -11.61 -18.86
N THR A 616 -13.19 -12.87 -18.74
CA THR A 616 -12.37 -14.07 -18.62
C THR A 616 -12.53 -14.94 -19.86
N VAL A 617 -11.43 -15.21 -20.56
CA VAL A 617 -11.39 -16.21 -21.64
C VAL A 617 -11.50 -17.60 -21.02
N ARG A 618 -12.34 -18.47 -21.60
CA ARG A 618 -12.63 -19.82 -21.06
C ARG A 618 -12.34 -20.97 -22.02
N THR A 619 -11.84 -20.61 -23.21
CA THR A 619 -11.49 -21.54 -24.27
C THR A 619 -10.32 -20.95 -25.02
N ASP A 620 -9.46 -21.80 -25.58
CA ASP A 620 -8.40 -21.32 -26.46
C ASP A 620 -8.99 -20.63 -27.69
N LEU A 621 -8.39 -19.51 -28.09
CA LEU A 621 -8.80 -18.69 -29.22
C LEU A 621 -7.79 -18.86 -30.35
N GLU A 622 -8.19 -19.58 -31.40
CA GLU A 622 -7.41 -19.71 -32.65
C GLU A 622 -7.91 -18.69 -33.66
N CYS A 623 -7.23 -17.56 -33.76
CA CYS A 623 -7.66 -16.43 -34.58
C CYS A 623 -7.11 -16.52 -36.00
N GLY A 624 -8.00 -16.74 -36.97
CA GLY A 624 -7.74 -16.57 -38.42
C GLY A 624 -8.04 -15.15 -38.93
N THR A 625 -8.47 -14.25 -38.04
CA THR A 625 -8.75 -12.83 -38.31
C THR A 625 -7.49 -11.97 -38.19
N PRO A 626 -7.47 -10.74 -38.74
CA PRO A 626 -6.37 -9.79 -38.53
C PRO A 626 -6.24 -9.31 -37.08
N GLU A 627 -7.35 -9.33 -36.33
CA GLU A 627 -7.37 -9.00 -34.90
C GLU A 627 -7.91 -10.17 -34.07
N GLY A 628 -7.24 -10.45 -32.95
CA GLY A 628 -7.72 -11.32 -31.88
C GLY A 628 -8.78 -10.62 -31.04
N LEU A 629 -8.43 -10.12 -29.85
CA LEU A 629 -9.35 -9.35 -29.02
C LEU A 629 -9.12 -7.86 -29.19
N ILE A 630 -10.20 -7.08 -29.28
CA ILE A 630 -10.15 -5.63 -29.41
C ILE A 630 -10.59 -5.02 -28.08
N VAL A 631 -9.76 -4.23 -27.42
CA VAL A 631 -10.07 -3.57 -26.14
C VAL A 631 -10.51 -2.13 -26.42
N ALA A 632 -11.76 -1.81 -26.12
CA ALA A 632 -12.37 -0.50 -26.37
C ALA A 632 -12.90 0.15 -25.08
N GLY A 633 -12.03 0.25 -24.08
CA GLY A 633 -12.34 0.87 -22.80
C GLY A 633 -11.12 0.95 -21.88
N ASN A 634 -11.26 1.70 -20.78
CA ASN A 634 -10.27 1.81 -19.72
C ASN A 634 -10.65 0.93 -18.53
N ASP A 635 -9.69 0.64 -17.66
CA ASP A 635 -9.91 -0.13 -16.41
C ASP A 635 -10.45 -1.54 -16.68
N ILE A 636 -10.04 -2.13 -17.80
CA ILE A 636 -10.45 -3.47 -18.24
C ILE A 636 -9.47 -4.51 -17.71
N VAL A 637 -10.00 -5.57 -17.08
CA VAL A 637 -9.26 -6.79 -16.79
C VAL A 637 -9.62 -7.84 -17.84
N LEU A 638 -8.64 -8.18 -18.67
CA LEU A 638 -8.67 -9.31 -19.59
C LEU A 638 -7.95 -10.49 -18.93
N ASP A 639 -8.72 -11.33 -18.24
CA ASP A 639 -8.23 -12.58 -17.69
C ASP A 639 -8.25 -13.64 -18.80
N LEU A 640 -7.10 -14.24 -19.12
CA LEU A 640 -7.03 -15.29 -20.13
C LEU A 640 -7.44 -16.65 -19.55
N GLY A 641 -7.69 -16.77 -18.24
CA GLY A 641 -8.28 -17.96 -17.61
C GLY A 641 -7.44 -19.24 -17.72
N GLY A 642 -6.15 -19.13 -18.02
CA GLY A 642 -5.24 -20.24 -18.33
C GLY A 642 -5.26 -20.66 -19.79
N HIS A 643 -6.02 -19.97 -20.65
CA HIS A 643 -6.17 -20.26 -22.06
C HIS A 643 -5.19 -19.48 -22.94
N THR A 644 -5.11 -19.93 -24.19
CA THR A 644 -4.19 -19.39 -25.19
C THR A 644 -4.91 -18.60 -26.27
N ILE A 645 -4.41 -17.41 -26.60
CA ILE A 645 -4.74 -16.71 -27.84
C ILE A 645 -3.64 -17.02 -28.86
N SER A 646 -4.01 -17.52 -30.04
CA SER A 646 -3.05 -17.86 -31.08
C SER A 646 -3.49 -17.45 -32.48
N GLY A 647 -2.54 -17.33 -33.40
CA GLY A 647 -2.79 -16.96 -34.80
C GLY A 647 -2.43 -18.05 -35.82
N GLU A 648 -3.07 -18.01 -36.99
CA GLU A 648 -2.65 -18.80 -38.14
C GLU A 648 -1.35 -18.24 -38.76
N ARG A 649 -0.31 -19.08 -38.91
CA ARG A 649 1.03 -18.69 -39.42
C ARG A 649 1.05 -18.07 -40.83
N THR A 650 -0.04 -18.15 -41.59
CA THR A 650 -0.06 -17.80 -43.02
C THR A 650 -0.75 -16.48 -43.36
N ALA A 651 -1.35 -15.79 -42.38
CA ALA A 651 -2.03 -14.50 -42.58
C ALA A 651 -1.18 -13.34 -42.02
N GLN A 652 -0.78 -12.40 -42.89
CA GLN A 652 -0.22 -11.10 -42.47
C GLN A 652 -1.35 -10.08 -42.25
N PRO A 653 -1.22 -9.13 -41.29
CA PRO A 653 -0.79 -9.31 -39.91
C PRO A 653 -1.96 -9.72 -38.99
N ASN A 654 -1.66 -10.54 -37.98
CA ASN A 654 -2.59 -10.94 -36.92
C ASN A 654 -2.09 -10.38 -35.57
N THR A 655 -2.86 -9.47 -34.98
CA THR A 655 -2.61 -8.88 -33.66
C THR A 655 -3.43 -9.60 -32.61
N ALA A 656 -2.81 -10.20 -31.58
CA ALA A 656 -3.58 -10.94 -30.58
C ALA A 656 -4.48 -10.06 -29.71
N ILE A 657 -3.96 -8.94 -29.21
CA ILE A 657 -4.73 -7.99 -28.40
C ILE A 657 -4.47 -6.60 -28.96
N LYS A 658 -5.53 -5.96 -29.46
CA LYS A 658 -5.49 -4.63 -30.06
C LYS A 658 -6.33 -3.68 -29.23
N ALA A 659 -5.83 -2.49 -28.95
CA ALA A 659 -6.58 -1.41 -28.36
C ALA A 659 -7.28 -0.58 -29.45
N ASP A 660 -8.54 -0.23 -29.23
CA ASP A 660 -9.29 0.71 -30.06
C ASP A 660 -9.09 2.13 -29.51
N GLY A 661 -7.90 2.69 -29.77
CA GLY A 661 -7.43 3.96 -29.20
C GLY A 661 -6.58 3.77 -27.94
N PRO A 662 -6.11 4.87 -27.32
CA PRO A 662 -5.26 4.80 -26.13
C PRO A 662 -6.06 4.28 -24.93
N VAL A 663 -5.83 3.03 -24.58
CA VAL A 663 -6.40 2.38 -23.39
C VAL A 663 -5.56 2.68 -22.16
N ARG A 664 -6.20 2.88 -21.01
CA ARG A 664 -5.56 3.07 -19.71
C ARG A 664 -5.95 1.98 -18.74
N ASN A 665 -5.03 1.61 -17.85
CA ASN A 665 -5.23 0.58 -16.83
C ASN A 665 -5.74 -0.77 -17.38
N LEU A 666 -5.30 -1.18 -18.58
CA LEU A 666 -5.59 -2.51 -19.08
C LEU A 666 -4.79 -3.54 -18.27
N THR A 667 -5.46 -4.51 -17.66
CA THR A 667 -4.78 -5.64 -17.00
C THR A 667 -4.98 -6.90 -17.83
N ILE A 668 -3.90 -7.54 -18.27
CA ILE A 668 -3.93 -8.85 -18.93
C ILE A 668 -3.31 -9.85 -17.96
N ARG A 669 -3.99 -10.97 -17.71
CA ARG A 669 -3.46 -11.96 -16.74
C ARG A 669 -3.78 -13.40 -17.06
N ASN A 670 -3.02 -14.32 -16.49
CA ASN A 670 -3.28 -15.76 -16.45
C ASN A 670 -3.52 -16.41 -17.81
N GLY A 671 -2.50 -16.54 -18.64
CA GLY A 671 -2.63 -17.32 -19.88
C GLY A 671 -1.49 -17.08 -20.84
N ALA A 672 -1.72 -17.40 -22.11
CA ALA A 672 -0.69 -17.31 -23.13
C ALA A 672 -1.16 -16.61 -24.40
N VAL A 673 -0.23 -15.93 -25.05
CA VAL A 673 -0.39 -15.41 -26.41
C VAL A 673 0.77 -15.94 -27.25
N VAL A 674 0.44 -16.72 -28.29
CA VAL A 674 1.45 -17.41 -29.09
C VAL A 674 1.17 -17.35 -30.58
N ASN A 675 2.20 -17.52 -31.42
CA ASN A 675 2.06 -17.65 -32.88
C ASN A 675 1.30 -16.49 -33.58
N VAL A 676 1.45 -15.26 -33.09
CA VAL A 676 0.90 -14.05 -33.73
C VAL A 676 2.01 -13.13 -34.24
N ALA A 677 1.69 -12.25 -35.20
CA ALA A 677 2.67 -11.33 -35.80
C ALA A 677 2.92 -10.09 -34.91
N LEU A 678 1.91 -9.70 -34.14
CA LEU A 678 1.98 -8.62 -33.15
C LEU A 678 1.28 -9.09 -31.86
N LEU A 679 2.01 -9.16 -30.75
CA LEU A 679 1.46 -9.66 -29.49
C LEU A 679 0.44 -8.66 -28.92
N LEU A 680 0.83 -7.39 -28.86
CA LEU A 680 -0.01 -6.30 -28.35
C LEU A 680 0.04 -5.11 -29.32
N ASP A 681 -1.09 -4.48 -29.59
CA ASP A 681 -1.17 -3.18 -30.24
C ASP A 681 -1.94 -2.25 -29.32
N LEU A 682 -1.27 -1.36 -28.61
CA LEU A 682 -1.93 -0.47 -27.64
C LEU A 682 -2.15 0.95 -28.16
N GLY A 683 -1.63 1.25 -29.36
CA GLY A 683 -1.53 2.61 -29.86
C GLY A 683 -0.60 3.50 -29.03
N ASP A 684 -0.42 4.74 -29.47
CA ASP A 684 0.40 5.72 -28.77
C ASP A 684 -0.26 6.15 -27.45
N GLY A 685 0.48 6.09 -26.33
CA GLY A 685 -0.03 6.46 -25.01
C GLY A 685 -0.82 5.37 -24.28
N GLY A 686 -0.92 4.16 -24.85
CA GLY A 686 -1.61 3.04 -24.22
C GLY A 686 -0.86 2.47 -23.02
N GLU A 687 -1.59 2.03 -22.00
CA GLU A 687 -1.05 1.49 -20.75
C GLU A 687 -1.63 0.10 -20.44
N ALA A 688 -0.73 -0.86 -20.16
CA ALA A 688 -1.13 -2.21 -19.77
C ALA A 688 -0.22 -2.83 -18.69
N SER A 689 -0.83 -3.56 -17.75
CA SER A 689 -0.17 -4.45 -16.79
C SER A 689 -0.41 -5.90 -17.19
N LEU A 690 0.67 -6.68 -17.25
CA LEU A 690 0.68 -8.09 -17.62
C LEU A 690 1.16 -8.92 -16.44
N ASN A 691 0.30 -9.80 -15.93
CA ASN A 691 0.54 -10.56 -14.71
C ASN A 691 0.34 -12.06 -14.93
N ASN A 692 1.38 -12.88 -14.73
CA ASN A 692 1.31 -14.32 -15.00
C ASN A 692 0.87 -14.64 -16.44
N VAL A 693 1.50 -13.98 -17.42
CA VAL A 693 1.22 -14.16 -18.85
C VAL A 693 2.46 -14.69 -19.57
N SER A 694 2.28 -15.63 -20.49
CA SER A 694 3.31 -16.07 -21.42
C SER A 694 3.06 -15.48 -22.80
N LEU A 695 3.89 -14.51 -23.19
CA LEU A 695 3.92 -13.97 -24.54
C LEU A 695 5.10 -14.60 -25.29
N SER A 696 4.83 -15.39 -26.32
CA SER A 696 5.90 -16.06 -27.06
C SER A 696 5.60 -16.06 -28.55
N ALA A 697 6.56 -15.66 -29.37
CA ALA A 697 6.34 -15.63 -30.81
C ALA A 697 7.52 -16.15 -31.62
N PRO A 698 7.25 -16.80 -32.78
CA PRO A 698 8.27 -17.22 -33.72
C PRO A 698 8.96 -16.01 -34.39
N THR A 699 9.98 -16.28 -35.21
CA THR A 699 10.79 -15.25 -35.88
C THR A 699 9.97 -14.25 -36.68
N GLY A 700 10.23 -12.95 -36.48
CA GLY A 700 9.60 -11.83 -37.18
C GLY A 700 8.46 -11.14 -36.41
N THR A 701 8.13 -11.59 -35.19
CA THR A 701 7.07 -10.97 -34.37
C THR A 701 7.57 -9.82 -33.53
N ARG A 702 6.69 -8.81 -33.38
CA ARG A 702 6.86 -7.66 -32.50
C ARG A 702 6.04 -7.81 -31.21
N LEU A 703 6.62 -7.37 -30.09
CA LEU A 703 5.90 -7.33 -28.81
C LEU A 703 4.76 -6.29 -28.85
N VAL A 704 5.11 -5.03 -29.13
CA VAL A 704 4.17 -3.91 -29.08
C VAL A 704 4.30 -2.98 -30.30
N ASN A 705 3.18 -2.39 -30.69
CA ASN A 705 3.10 -1.26 -31.62
C ASN A 705 2.59 -0.01 -30.87
N GLY A 706 3.38 1.07 -30.91
CA GLY A 706 3.12 2.33 -30.20
C GLY A 706 4.40 2.97 -29.65
N ARG A 707 4.53 4.30 -29.76
CA ARG A 707 5.74 5.07 -29.42
C ARG A 707 5.78 5.61 -27.99
N SER A 708 4.70 5.47 -27.22
CA SER A 708 4.63 6.00 -25.84
C SER A 708 3.80 5.11 -24.94
N THR A 709 3.99 3.79 -25.07
CA THR A 709 3.25 2.80 -24.28
C THR A 709 3.84 2.65 -22.89
N ARG A 710 3.02 2.45 -21.87
CA ARG A 710 3.45 2.09 -20.51
C ARG A 710 3.09 0.64 -20.22
N LEU A 711 4.10 -0.21 -20.03
CA LEU A 711 3.93 -1.65 -19.85
C LEU A 711 4.60 -2.10 -18.55
N THR A 712 3.86 -2.85 -17.74
CA THR A 712 4.42 -3.48 -16.54
C THR A 712 4.21 -4.98 -16.62
N PHE A 713 5.27 -5.75 -16.48
CA PHE A 713 5.24 -7.20 -16.49
C PHE A 713 5.63 -7.75 -15.12
N THR A 714 4.77 -8.59 -14.56
CA THR A 714 4.99 -9.24 -13.26
C THR A 714 4.82 -10.75 -13.41
N ASP A 715 5.78 -11.52 -12.91
CA ASP A 715 5.71 -12.99 -12.87
C ASP A 715 5.36 -13.61 -14.24
N SER A 716 5.87 -13.01 -15.31
CA SER A 716 5.48 -13.30 -16.69
C SER A 716 6.64 -13.87 -17.52
N GLN A 717 6.34 -14.30 -18.74
CA GLN A 717 7.36 -14.70 -19.72
C GLN A 717 7.10 -13.92 -21.00
N VAL A 718 8.13 -13.27 -21.54
CA VAL A 718 8.03 -12.48 -22.76
C VAL A 718 9.14 -12.85 -23.71
N GLY A 719 8.78 -13.15 -24.95
CA GLY A 719 9.78 -13.37 -25.99
C GLY A 719 9.28 -13.22 -27.41
N GLY A 720 10.22 -12.89 -28.29
CA GLY A 720 9.97 -12.55 -29.68
C GLY A 720 11.25 -12.15 -30.41
N THR A 721 11.12 -11.48 -31.55
CA THR A 721 12.29 -11.04 -32.34
C THR A 721 12.66 -9.59 -32.04
N ASP A 722 11.69 -8.70 -32.17
CA ASP A 722 11.84 -7.26 -31.90
C ASP A 722 10.79 -6.86 -30.86
N ALA A 723 11.13 -5.95 -29.97
CA ALA A 723 10.18 -5.39 -29.04
C ALA A 723 10.44 -3.88 -28.90
N ARG A 724 9.36 -3.15 -28.66
CA ARG A 724 9.41 -1.70 -28.48
C ARG A 724 8.48 -1.27 -27.37
N CYS A 725 8.85 -0.25 -26.62
CA CYS A 725 7.91 0.45 -25.75
C CYS A 725 8.40 1.85 -25.41
N GLY A 726 7.49 2.68 -24.89
CA GLY A 726 7.88 3.94 -24.25
C GLY A 726 8.49 3.67 -22.88
N TYR A 727 7.68 3.15 -21.96
CA TYR A 727 8.06 2.87 -20.58
C TYR A 727 7.75 1.41 -20.26
N CYS A 728 8.75 0.61 -19.94
CA CYS A 728 8.60 -0.79 -19.58
C CYS A 728 9.23 -1.12 -18.23
N VAL A 729 8.50 -1.90 -17.42
CA VAL A 729 9.01 -2.46 -16.16
C VAL A 729 8.84 -3.96 -16.18
N PHE A 730 9.91 -4.69 -15.86
CA PHE A 730 9.94 -6.14 -15.75
C PHE A 730 10.30 -6.54 -14.34
N THR A 731 9.38 -7.24 -13.68
CA THR A 731 9.58 -7.78 -12.33
C THR A 731 9.36 -9.28 -12.35
N ARG A 732 10.38 -10.05 -11.94
CA ARG A 732 10.38 -11.52 -11.97
C ARG A 732 9.85 -12.09 -13.30
N THR A 733 10.20 -11.45 -14.41
CA THR A 733 9.69 -11.77 -15.73
C THR A 733 10.80 -12.27 -16.63
N SER A 734 10.65 -13.45 -17.23
CA SER A 734 11.68 -13.96 -18.14
C SER A 734 11.63 -13.23 -19.48
N ILE A 735 12.76 -12.72 -19.93
CA ILE A 735 12.86 -11.91 -21.16
C ILE A 735 13.67 -12.69 -22.20
N SER A 736 13.15 -12.85 -23.41
CA SER A 736 13.84 -13.52 -24.53
C SER A 736 13.60 -12.80 -25.86
N PHE A 737 14.46 -11.85 -26.23
CA PHE A 737 14.35 -11.10 -27.49
C PHE A 737 15.68 -11.10 -28.26
N ASN A 738 15.65 -10.77 -29.56
CA ASN A 738 16.90 -10.39 -30.23
C ASN A 738 17.19 -8.93 -29.88
N GLU A 739 16.29 -8.02 -30.24
CA GLU A 739 16.45 -6.60 -29.96
C GLU A 739 15.27 -6.05 -29.18
N PHE A 740 15.56 -5.14 -28.24
CA PHE A 740 14.53 -4.46 -27.47
C PHE A 740 14.83 -2.96 -27.34
N HIS A 741 14.04 -2.14 -28.04
CA HIS A 741 14.27 -0.70 -28.18
C HIS A 741 13.24 0.10 -27.41
N CYS A 742 13.57 1.35 -27.08
CA CYS A 742 12.57 2.32 -26.69
C CYS A 742 12.26 3.31 -27.80
N ASP A 743 11.03 3.81 -27.82
CA ASP A 743 10.60 4.91 -28.66
C ASP A 743 10.05 6.06 -27.80
N GLY A 744 10.24 7.30 -28.26
CA GLY A 744 9.62 8.48 -27.66
C GLY A 744 10.36 9.09 -26.45
N PRO A 745 9.98 10.32 -26.05
CA PRO A 745 10.58 11.00 -24.91
C PRO A 745 10.09 10.45 -23.58
N ASN A 746 10.89 10.59 -22.53
CA ASN A 746 10.73 9.99 -21.20
C ASN A 746 10.61 8.46 -21.25
N SER A 747 11.26 7.85 -22.23
CA SER A 747 11.22 6.41 -22.40
C SER A 747 12.16 5.71 -21.42
N ALA A 748 11.70 4.60 -20.84
CA ALA A 748 12.51 3.87 -19.89
C ALA A 748 12.32 2.36 -19.96
N MET A 749 13.38 1.64 -19.66
CA MET A 749 13.37 0.19 -19.50
C MET A 749 13.93 -0.18 -18.14
N ILE A 750 13.11 -0.77 -17.28
CA ILE A 750 13.49 -1.14 -15.91
C ILE A 750 13.38 -2.66 -15.75
N ILE A 751 14.47 -3.29 -15.34
CA ILE A 751 14.58 -4.74 -15.16
C ILE A 751 14.96 -5.03 -13.71
N GLU A 752 14.06 -5.73 -13.00
CA GLU A 752 14.25 -6.19 -11.62
C GLU A 752 13.81 -7.66 -11.46
N ASN A 753 14.71 -8.59 -11.79
CA ASN A 753 14.32 -9.97 -12.08
C ASN A 753 14.83 -11.04 -11.10
N GLY A 754 15.67 -10.71 -10.12
CA GLY A 754 16.24 -11.72 -9.23
C GLY A 754 16.96 -12.79 -10.05
N ASP A 755 16.55 -14.05 -9.91
CA ASP A 755 17.11 -15.20 -10.62
C ASP A 755 16.40 -15.57 -11.94
N VAL A 756 15.40 -14.77 -12.34
CA VAL A 756 14.66 -14.99 -13.59
C VAL A 756 15.48 -14.49 -14.78
N PRO A 757 15.69 -15.32 -15.82
CA PRO A 757 16.66 -15.01 -16.87
C PRO A 757 16.20 -13.88 -17.80
N VAL A 758 17.17 -13.06 -18.20
CA VAL A 758 17.06 -12.06 -19.25
C VAL A 758 18.04 -12.45 -20.35
N HIS A 759 17.51 -12.76 -21.52
CA HIS A 759 18.29 -13.10 -22.70
C HIS A 759 17.87 -12.16 -23.84
N ALA A 760 18.67 -11.14 -24.09
CA ALA A 760 18.45 -10.19 -25.17
C ALA A 760 19.76 -9.98 -25.91
N THR A 761 19.79 -10.00 -27.25
CA THR A 761 21.06 -9.70 -27.97
C THR A 761 21.45 -8.24 -27.74
N ALA A 762 20.47 -7.33 -27.79
CA ALA A 762 20.63 -5.92 -27.50
C ALA A 762 19.37 -5.38 -26.83
N PHE A 763 19.51 -4.52 -25.81
CA PHE A 763 18.38 -3.79 -25.25
C PHE A 763 18.75 -2.38 -24.78
N GLY A 764 17.74 -1.54 -24.59
CA GLY A 764 17.92 -0.18 -24.05
C GLY A 764 18.25 0.89 -25.10
N ALA A 765 18.50 0.50 -26.36
CA ALA A 765 18.76 1.45 -27.43
C ALA A 765 17.55 2.37 -27.66
N GLY A 766 17.81 3.67 -27.75
CA GLY A 766 16.78 4.71 -27.89
C GLY A 766 16.03 5.06 -26.60
N CYS A 767 16.35 4.42 -25.46
CA CYS A 767 15.73 4.75 -24.18
C CYS A 767 16.35 6.01 -23.58
N ASP A 768 15.54 6.87 -22.97
CA ASP A 768 16.07 7.94 -22.12
C ASP A 768 16.69 7.38 -20.84
N SER A 769 16.14 6.29 -20.30
CA SER A 769 16.71 5.59 -19.16
C SER A 769 16.65 4.07 -19.29
N THR A 770 17.74 3.38 -19.00
CA THR A 770 17.80 1.93 -18.87
C THR A 770 18.29 1.59 -17.47
N VAL A 771 17.54 0.80 -16.72
CA VAL A 771 17.85 0.42 -15.34
C VAL A 771 17.83 -1.10 -15.22
N VAL A 772 18.94 -1.69 -14.82
CA VAL A 772 19.08 -3.11 -14.50
C VAL A 772 19.48 -3.23 -13.04
N LYS A 773 18.57 -3.71 -12.20
CA LYS A 773 18.84 -3.84 -10.77
C LYS A 773 18.46 -5.21 -10.24
N ASN A 774 19.15 -5.67 -9.20
CA ASN A 774 18.84 -6.91 -8.49
C ASN A 774 18.63 -8.13 -9.42
N SER A 775 19.40 -8.24 -10.52
CA SER A 775 19.16 -9.23 -11.58
C SER A 775 20.40 -10.10 -11.80
N ARG A 776 20.30 -11.40 -11.55
CA ARG A 776 21.44 -12.34 -11.46
C ARG A 776 21.74 -13.14 -12.73
N LYS A 777 20.88 -13.06 -13.76
CA LYS A 777 21.00 -13.83 -15.00
C LYS A 777 20.69 -12.96 -16.21
N VAL A 778 21.51 -11.93 -16.41
CA VAL A 778 21.40 -11.04 -17.57
C VAL A 778 22.43 -11.44 -18.60
N PHE A 779 21.98 -11.98 -19.73
CA PHE A 779 22.82 -12.30 -20.87
C PHE A 779 22.50 -11.34 -22.02
N THR A 780 23.50 -10.59 -22.45
CA THR A 780 23.36 -9.66 -23.57
C THR A 780 24.67 -9.48 -24.33
N PHE A 781 24.63 -8.80 -25.47
CA PHE A 781 25.83 -8.30 -26.13
C PHE A 781 25.91 -6.77 -26.06
N TYR A 782 24.77 -6.10 -25.85
CA TYR A 782 24.67 -4.65 -25.91
C TYR A 782 23.61 -4.12 -24.95
N ILE A 783 23.96 -3.06 -24.22
CA ILE A 783 23.05 -2.29 -23.37
C ILE A 783 23.20 -0.81 -23.73
N GLY A 784 22.09 -0.17 -24.10
CA GLY A 784 22.06 1.26 -24.44
C GLY A 784 21.19 2.09 -23.52
N GLY A 785 21.25 3.41 -23.69
CA GLY A 785 20.33 4.38 -23.08
C GLY A 785 20.96 5.77 -22.99
N ASN A 786 20.19 6.83 -22.73
CA ASN A 786 20.79 8.13 -22.41
C ASN A 786 21.33 8.13 -20.97
N HIS A 787 20.59 7.55 -20.03
CA HIS A 787 21.02 7.30 -18.66
C HIS A 787 20.92 5.81 -18.34
N LEU A 788 22.06 5.18 -18.03
CA LEU A 788 22.14 3.76 -17.72
C LEU A 788 22.48 3.53 -16.25
N GLU A 789 21.64 2.78 -15.55
CA GLU A 789 21.93 2.31 -14.19
C GLU A 789 22.03 0.78 -14.17
N ILE A 790 23.15 0.24 -13.66
CA ILE A 790 23.30 -1.19 -13.37
C ILE A 790 23.73 -1.35 -11.91
N THR A 791 22.87 -1.92 -11.08
CA THR A 791 23.13 -2.11 -9.64
C THR A 791 22.79 -3.49 -9.12
N HIS A 792 23.62 -4.05 -8.23
CA HIS A 792 23.35 -5.35 -7.58
C HIS A 792 22.99 -6.48 -8.56
N SER A 793 23.63 -6.49 -9.74
CA SER A 793 23.26 -7.35 -10.86
C SER A 793 24.46 -8.17 -11.34
N VAL A 794 24.17 -9.26 -12.04
CA VAL A 794 25.15 -10.15 -12.65
C VAL A 794 24.88 -10.18 -14.16
N VAL A 795 25.83 -9.65 -14.93
CA VAL A 795 25.72 -9.44 -16.37
C VAL A 795 26.80 -10.23 -17.11
N ASP A 796 26.39 -11.03 -18.07
CA ASP A 796 27.29 -11.77 -18.96
C ASP A 796 27.37 -11.06 -20.32
N GLY A 797 28.49 -10.36 -20.54
CA GLY A 797 28.85 -9.61 -21.73
C GLY A 797 28.02 -8.35 -21.95
N ALA A 798 28.63 -7.17 -22.05
CA ALA A 798 27.92 -5.99 -22.55
C ALA A 798 28.86 -4.96 -23.16
N THR A 799 28.62 -4.61 -24.43
CA THR A 799 28.99 -3.28 -24.93
C THR A 799 28.00 -2.29 -24.36
N ILE A 800 28.51 -1.24 -23.73
CA ILE A 800 27.71 -0.19 -23.10
C ILE A 800 27.86 1.08 -23.91
N GLU A 801 26.74 1.53 -24.47
CA GLU A 801 26.66 2.79 -25.19
C GLU A 801 25.66 3.69 -24.45
N SER A 802 26.18 4.63 -23.67
CA SER A 802 25.36 5.57 -22.90
C SER A 802 25.96 6.97 -22.91
N HIS A 803 25.12 7.98 -22.67
CA HIS A 803 25.58 9.36 -22.43
C HIS A 803 25.95 9.57 -20.96
N ASP A 804 25.18 8.97 -20.04
CA ASP A 804 25.42 8.96 -18.59
C ASP A 804 25.29 7.52 -18.07
N TYR A 805 26.18 7.07 -17.19
CA TYR A 805 26.04 5.76 -16.55
C TYR A 805 26.46 5.68 -15.07
N GLN A 806 25.74 4.84 -14.33
CA GLN A 806 26.07 4.39 -12.98
C GLN A 806 26.09 2.87 -12.93
N ILE A 807 27.29 2.30 -12.86
CA ILE A 807 27.49 0.85 -12.81
C ILE A 807 28.16 0.54 -11.48
N VAL A 808 27.37 0.08 -10.50
CA VAL A 808 27.87 -0.12 -9.14
C VAL A 808 27.41 -1.41 -8.49
N ASN A 809 28.22 -1.96 -7.59
CA ASN A 809 27.89 -3.15 -6.79
C ASN A 809 27.43 -4.35 -7.65
N SER A 810 28.01 -4.55 -8.83
CA SER A 810 27.59 -5.55 -9.80
C SER A 810 28.73 -6.49 -10.21
N GLU A 811 28.38 -7.63 -10.80
CA GLU A 811 29.31 -8.66 -11.25
C GLU A 811 29.22 -8.80 -12.78
N PHE A 812 30.37 -8.82 -13.45
CA PHE A 812 30.45 -8.89 -14.90
C PHE A 812 31.35 -10.04 -15.37
N PHE A 813 30.87 -10.75 -16.39
CA PHE A 813 31.58 -11.80 -17.12
C PHE A 813 31.68 -11.41 -18.61
N ALA A 814 32.68 -11.91 -19.34
CA ALA A 814 32.78 -11.68 -20.79
C ALA A 814 32.69 -12.99 -21.60
N ALA A 815 31.47 -13.40 -21.97
CA ALA A 815 31.23 -14.51 -22.89
C ALA A 815 31.45 -14.12 -24.37
N GLY A 816 32.70 -13.87 -24.78
CA GLY A 816 33.03 -13.71 -26.20
C GLY A 816 34.51 -13.50 -26.47
N ALA A 817 35.07 -14.14 -27.50
CA ALA A 817 36.49 -14.02 -27.83
C ALA A 817 36.85 -12.56 -28.23
N GLY A 818 37.55 -11.85 -27.34
CA GLY A 818 38.12 -10.52 -27.59
C GLY A 818 37.25 -9.31 -27.26
N LEU A 819 36.05 -9.48 -26.69
CA LEU A 819 35.22 -8.36 -26.21
C LEU A 819 35.53 -8.03 -24.74
N ALA A 820 35.49 -6.75 -24.38
CA ALA A 820 35.63 -6.35 -22.99
C ALA A 820 34.36 -6.67 -22.18
N ALA A 821 34.49 -6.92 -20.88
CA ALA A 821 33.33 -7.15 -20.01
C ALA A 821 32.46 -5.88 -19.90
N ILE A 822 33.12 -4.72 -19.81
CA ILE A 822 32.52 -3.40 -19.97
C ILE A 822 33.28 -2.66 -21.07
N HIS A 823 32.61 -2.35 -22.18
CA HIS A 823 33.15 -1.50 -23.24
C HIS A 823 32.36 -0.20 -23.30
N LEU A 824 33.04 0.93 -23.11
CA LEU A 824 32.51 2.28 -23.17
C LEU A 824 32.96 2.97 -24.46
N THR A 825 32.00 3.46 -25.24
CA THR A 825 32.24 4.18 -26.50
C THR A 825 32.05 5.69 -26.39
N SER A 826 31.35 6.17 -25.35
CA SER A 826 31.04 7.58 -25.09
C SER A 826 30.50 7.76 -23.67
N GLY A 827 30.36 9.01 -23.22
CA GLY A 827 29.58 9.38 -22.05
C GLY A 827 30.36 9.63 -20.75
N ASP A 828 29.62 10.11 -19.75
CA ASP A 828 30.10 10.44 -18.41
C ASP A 828 29.54 9.43 -17.40
N GLY A 829 30.26 9.14 -16.31
CA GLY A 829 29.70 8.20 -15.34
C GLY A 829 30.65 7.57 -14.36
N VAL A 830 30.10 6.69 -13.53
CA VAL A 830 30.81 6.00 -12.46
C VAL A 830 30.74 4.49 -12.67
N ILE A 831 31.90 3.84 -12.61
CA ILE A 831 32.03 2.38 -12.50
C ILE A 831 32.72 2.11 -11.16
N ALA A 832 31.95 1.65 -10.17
CA ALA A 832 32.50 1.46 -8.83
C ALA A 832 31.99 0.26 -8.06
N HIS A 833 32.85 -0.34 -7.24
CA HIS A 833 32.49 -1.48 -6.38
C HIS A 833 32.00 -2.71 -7.16
N ASN A 834 32.49 -2.90 -8.39
CA ASN A 834 32.11 -4.05 -9.21
C ASN A 834 33.17 -5.16 -9.13
N THR A 835 32.73 -6.40 -9.36
CA THR A 835 33.62 -7.54 -9.59
C THR A 835 33.56 -7.89 -11.08
N ILE A 836 34.71 -7.85 -11.77
CA ILE A 836 34.81 -8.12 -13.20
C ILE A 836 35.80 -9.24 -13.39
N HIS A 837 35.34 -10.39 -13.88
CA HIS A 837 36.23 -11.55 -13.94
C HIS A 837 35.95 -12.54 -15.06
N ASP A 838 36.95 -13.39 -15.29
CA ASP A 838 36.93 -14.49 -16.25
C ASP A 838 36.59 -14.04 -17.69
N GLY A 839 36.95 -12.80 -18.03
CA GLY A 839 36.69 -12.22 -19.33
C GLY A 839 37.70 -12.63 -20.41
N ASN A 840 37.20 -12.97 -21.60
CA ASN A 840 38.02 -13.28 -22.80
C ASN A 840 38.56 -12.02 -23.54
N GLY A 841 38.60 -10.87 -22.87
CA GLY A 841 39.07 -9.58 -23.39
C GLY A 841 39.44 -8.66 -22.23
N CYS A 842 39.40 -7.34 -22.42
CA CYS A 842 39.69 -6.42 -21.31
C CYS A 842 38.58 -6.46 -20.24
N GLY A 843 38.92 -6.17 -18.98
CA GLY A 843 37.90 -6.01 -17.96
C GLY A 843 37.03 -4.79 -18.27
N ILE A 844 37.65 -3.61 -18.25
CA ILE A 844 37.05 -2.34 -18.68
C ILE A 844 37.84 -1.81 -19.87
N TYR A 845 37.14 -1.47 -20.95
CA TYR A 845 37.71 -0.77 -22.09
C TYR A 845 36.96 0.53 -22.34
N ALA A 846 37.66 1.67 -22.37
CA ALA A 846 37.10 2.94 -22.77
C ALA A 846 37.87 3.51 -23.96
N GLN A 847 37.16 3.84 -25.03
CA GLN A 847 37.67 4.59 -26.16
C GLN A 847 37.18 6.04 -26.05
N VAL A 848 38.11 7.01 -26.09
CA VAL A 848 37.79 8.44 -26.03
C VAL A 848 38.32 9.13 -27.28
N ASP A 849 37.41 9.62 -28.11
CA ASP A 849 37.76 10.23 -29.39
C ASP A 849 38.34 11.65 -29.21
N PRO A 850 39.24 12.11 -30.12
CA PRO A 850 39.82 13.45 -30.02
C PRO A 850 38.77 14.56 -30.06
N GLY A 851 38.78 15.44 -29.06
CA GLY A 851 37.85 16.57 -28.92
C GLY A 851 36.63 16.28 -28.05
N GLU A 852 36.42 15.02 -27.66
CA GLU A 852 35.39 14.64 -26.71
C GLU A 852 35.84 14.96 -25.27
N ARG A 853 34.94 15.52 -24.48
CA ARG A 853 35.17 15.76 -23.05
C ARG A 853 34.32 14.77 -22.28
N VAL A 854 34.99 13.79 -21.67
CA VAL A 854 34.37 12.76 -20.84
C VAL A 854 34.85 12.88 -19.40
N ASP A 855 33.93 12.71 -18.45
CA ASP A 855 34.14 12.68 -17.01
C ASP A 855 33.75 11.29 -16.48
N ILE A 856 34.72 10.37 -16.48
CA ILE A 856 34.54 8.95 -16.11
C ILE A 856 35.30 8.67 -14.82
N VAL A 857 34.64 8.04 -13.84
CA VAL A 857 35.28 7.63 -12.58
C VAL A 857 35.27 6.10 -12.48
N ILE A 858 36.46 5.50 -12.39
CA ILE A 858 36.65 4.06 -12.17
C ILE A 858 37.26 3.85 -10.78
N ASP A 859 36.45 3.38 -9.84
CA ASP A 859 36.71 3.45 -8.39
C ASP A 859 36.44 2.13 -7.66
N ASP A 860 37.40 1.62 -6.89
CA ASP A 860 37.24 0.42 -6.02
C ASP A 860 36.60 -0.80 -6.72
N ASN A 861 37.03 -1.12 -7.95
CA ASN A 861 36.61 -2.35 -8.64
C ASN A 861 37.63 -3.50 -8.42
N ASP A 862 37.15 -4.74 -8.39
CA ASP A 862 37.97 -5.94 -8.38
C ASP A 862 37.95 -6.60 -9.77
N ILE A 863 39.08 -6.57 -10.47
CA ILE A 863 39.21 -6.96 -11.88
C ILE A 863 40.19 -8.13 -12.00
N ILE A 864 39.65 -9.33 -12.21
CA ILE A 864 40.34 -10.61 -11.96
C ILE A 864 40.37 -11.51 -13.21
N MET A 865 41.53 -12.06 -13.58
CA MET A 865 41.65 -13.09 -14.63
C MET A 865 41.03 -12.69 -15.98
N ASN A 866 41.13 -11.41 -16.35
CA ASN A 866 40.70 -10.96 -17.67
C ASN A 866 41.85 -10.97 -18.66
N GLY A 867 41.52 -11.23 -19.92
CA GLY A 867 42.42 -11.08 -21.04
C GLY A 867 42.51 -12.34 -21.86
N ALA A 868 42.15 -12.18 -23.14
CA ALA A 868 42.45 -13.09 -24.24
C ALA A 868 42.25 -12.31 -25.55
N GLY A 869 42.88 -12.75 -26.66
CA GLY A 869 42.68 -12.10 -27.97
C GLY A 869 43.34 -10.73 -28.09
N SER A 870 42.60 -9.71 -28.57
CA SER A 870 43.13 -8.39 -28.94
C SER A 870 43.28 -7.39 -27.78
N CYS A 871 42.66 -7.64 -26.63
CA CYS A 871 42.72 -6.79 -25.45
C CYS A 871 42.97 -7.67 -24.21
N GLN A 872 44.12 -7.48 -23.57
CA GLN A 872 44.62 -8.34 -22.48
C GLN A 872 44.66 -7.62 -21.13
N ASP A 873 44.24 -6.36 -21.07
CA ASP A 873 44.43 -5.49 -19.92
C ASP A 873 43.23 -5.56 -18.96
N GLY A 874 43.44 -5.35 -17.66
CA GLY A 874 42.34 -5.21 -16.70
C GLY A 874 41.50 -3.97 -17.00
N ILE A 875 42.15 -2.81 -17.08
CA ILE A 875 41.57 -1.54 -17.53
C ILE A 875 42.39 -1.02 -18.72
N ARG A 876 41.72 -0.73 -19.84
CA ARG A 876 42.31 -0.11 -21.03
C ARG A 876 41.62 1.23 -21.33
N ILE A 877 42.41 2.30 -21.40
CA ILE A 877 41.92 3.63 -21.82
C ILE A 877 42.67 4.05 -23.08
N ASP A 878 41.94 4.13 -24.19
CA ASP A 878 42.44 4.64 -25.47
C ASP A 878 42.03 6.11 -25.65
N ALA A 879 42.95 7.02 -25.33
CA ALA A 879 42.78 8.46 -25.49
C ALA A 879 44.04 9.08 -26.13
N GLN A 880 43.86 10.08 -26.99
CA GLN A 880 44.96 10.77 -27.69
C GLN A 880 45.36 12.11 -27.01
N GLN A 881 44.60 12.56 -26.02
CA GLN A 881 44.78 13.83 -25.30
C GLN A 881 44.33 13.68 -23.83
N PRO A 882 44.65 14.64 -22.93
CA PRO A 882 44.13 14.65 -21.57
C PRO A 882 42.59 14.58 -21.51
N THR A 883 42.06 13.70 -20.67
CA THR A 883 40.62 13.48 -20.46
C THR A 883 40.24 13.70 -18.99
N GLY A 884 38.93 13.69 -18.67
CA GLY A 884 38.42 13.71 -17.30
C GLY A 884 38.34 12.32 -16.64
N VAL A 885 38.95 11.29 -17.24
CA VAL A 885 38.94 9.93 -16.69
C VAL A 885 39.79 9.85 -15.43
N VAL A 886 39.19 9.48 -14.30
CA VAL A 886 39.83 9.27 -12.99
C VAL A 886 39.85 7.77 -12.66
N ILE A 887 41.02 7.24 -12.31
CA ILE A 887 41.21 5.83 -11.94
C ILE A 887 41.81 5.75 -10.54
N ARG A 888 41.12 5.12 -9.59
CA ARG A 888 41.59 5.01 -8.20
C ARG A 888 41.07 3.77 -7.48
N ASP A 889 41.80 3.33 -6.46
CA ASP A 889 41.41 2.26 -5.53
C ASP A 889 41.08 0.88 -6.16
N ASN A 890 41.40 0.66 -7.43
CA ASN A 890 41.08 -0.60 -8.13
C ASN A 890 42.06 -1.72 -7.76
N ARG A 891 41.56 -2.95 -7.64
CA ARG A 891 42.35 -4.18 -7.44
C ARG A 891 42.35 -4.98 -8.73
N LEU A 892 43.52 -5.14 -9.34
CA LEU A 892 43.67 -5.80 -10.63
C LEU A 892 44.55 -7.03 -10.46
N THR A 893 43.98 -8.22 -10.67
CA THR A 893 44.62 -9.49 -10.32
C THR A 893 44.67 -10.47 -11.49
N ASN A 894 45.86 -10.98 -11.83
CA ASN A 894 46.08 -12.05 -12.81
C ASN A 894 45.47 -11.80 -14.21
N ASN A 895 45.41 -10.56 -14.67
CA ASN A 895 45.05 -10.23 -16.05
C ASN A 895 46.24 -10.50 -16.99
N ASP A 896 45.99 -10.85 -18.26
CA ASP A 896 47.01 -11.33 -19.20
C ASP A 896 48.07 -10.27 -19.60
N GLY A 897 47.72 -8.99 -19.52
CA GLY A 897 48.52 -7.85 -19.97
C GLY A 897 48.90 -6.90 -18.82
N TYR A 898 48.48 -5.65 -18.93
CA TYR A 898 48.57 -4.69 -17.84
C TYR A 898 47.40 -4.87 -16.88
N GLY A 899 47.60 -4.52 -15.60
CA GLY A 899 46.49 -4.16 -14.73
C GLY A 899 45.76 -2.95 -15.31
N VAL A 900 46.45 -1.81 -15.41
CA VAL A 900 45.92 -0.60 -16.06
C VAL A 900 46.82 -0.20 -17.23
N ASN A 901 46.24 0.06 -18.39
CA ASN A 901 46.92 0.55 -19.58
C ASN A 901 46.27 1.84 -20.09
N ALA A 902 46.84 2.97 -19.70
CA ALA A 902 46.50 4.28 -20.22
C ALA A 902 47.75 4.99 -20.75
N MET A 903 47.59 5.82 -21.77
CA MET A 903 48.70 6.64 -22.25
C MET A 903 49.09 7.67 -21.16
N PRO A 904 50.39 7.83 -20.84
CA PRO A 904 50.78 8.77 -19.78
C PRO A 904 50.29 10.20 -20.06
N GLY A 905 49.63 10.81 -19.08
CA GLY A 905 49.07 12.16 -19.18
C GLY A 905 47.68 12.24 -19.81
N THR A 906 47.07 11.11 -20.20
CA THR A 906 45.70 11.11 -20.74
C THR A 906 44.62 10.87 -19.69
N VAL A 907 44.98 10.37 -18.50
CA VAL A 907 44.06 10.08 -17.39
C VAL A 907 44.57 10.70 -16.08
N VAL A 908 43.68 10.85 -15.11
CA VAL A 908 43.99 11.30 -13.74
C VAL A 908 44.15 10.08 -12.84
N ASP A 909 45.34 9.92 -12.26
CA ASP A 909 45.61 8.91 -11.24
C ASP A 909 45.12 9.42 -9.88
N GLY A 910 44.06 8.81 -9.34
CA GLY A 910 43.55 9.14 -8.00
C GLY A 910 44.25 8.39 -6.87
N GLY A 911 45.18 7.47 -7.18
CA GLY A 911 45.92 6.67 -6.20
C GLY A 911 45.17 5.40 -5.76
N GLY A 912 45.83 4.58 -4.92
CA GLY A 912 45.22 3.40 -4.30
C GLY A 912 45.10 2.16 -5.19
N ASN A 913 45.46 2.24 -6.48
CA ASN A 913 45.41 1.10 -7.39
C ASN A 913 46.44 0.00 -7.02
N VAL A 914 46.06 -1.26 -7.12
CA VAL A 914 46.89 -2.43 -6.78
C VAL A 914 46.92 -3.38 -7.96
N SER A 915 48.12 -3.77 -8.42
CA SER A 915 48.27 -4.69 -9.55
C SER A 915 49.09 -5.93 -9.15
N ARG A 916 48.43 -7.09 -9.04
CA ARG A 916 49.07 -8.36 -8.65
C ARG A 916 48.95 -9.41 -9.75
N GLY A 917 50.08 -10.03 -10.10
CA GLY A 917 50.08 -11.12 -11.10
C GLY A 917 49.83 -10.69 -12.55
N ASN A 918 49.63 -9.39 -12.83
CA ASN A 918 49.57 -8.87 -14.20
C ASN A 918 51.01 -8.67 -14.72
N PRO A 919 51.43 -9.33 -15.82
CA PRO A 919 52.83 -9.37 -16.24
C PRO A 919 53.42 -8.01 -16.63
N LEU A 920 52.59 -7.04 -17.02
CA LEU A 920 53.04 -5.72 -17.46
C LEU A 920 52.83 -4.61 -16.41
N GLY A 921 52.25 -4.93 -15.25
CA GLY A 921 51.99 -3.95 -14.18
C GLY A 921 50.97 -2.88 -14.60
N CYS A 922 51.21 -1.62 -14.25
CA CYS A 922 50.37 -0.49 -14.65
C CYS A 922 51.13 0.53 -15.49
N ARG A 923 50.43 1.15 -16.44
CA ARG A 923 50.90 2.24 -17.31
C ARG A 923 49.88 3.37 -17.30
N GLY A 924 50.38 4.61 -17.15
CA GLY A 924 49.56 5.82 -17.10
C GLY A 924 49.08 6.18 -15.68
N VAL A 925 49.07 5.21 -14.77
CA VAL A 925 48.79 5.38 -13.32
C VAL A 925 49.83 4.63 -12.49
N VAL A 926 49.91 4.95 -11.20
CA VAL A 926 50.75 4.27 -10.22
C VAL A 926 49.96 3.12 -9.59
N CYS A 927 50.55 1.93 -9.59
CA CYS A 927 50.02 0.77 -8.88
C CYS A 927 51.03 0.25 -7.88
N SER A 928 50.51 -0.26 -6.75
CA SER A 928 51.27 -1.00 -5.74
C SER A 928 51.36 -2.49 -6.02
#